data_AF-A0A8S2QBP3-F1
#
_entry.id   AF-A0A8S2QBP3-F1
#
_cell.length_a   1.000
_cell.length_b   1.000
_cell.length_c   1.000
_cell.angle_alpha   90.00
_cell.angle_beta   90.00
_cell.angle_gamma   90.00
#
_symmetry.space_group_name_H-M   'P 1'
#
loop_
_entity.id
_entity.type
_entity.pdbx_description
1 polymer ?
#
loop_
_entity_poly.entity_id
_entity_poly.type
_entity_poly.pdbx_seq_one_letter_code
_entity_poly.pdbx_strand_id
1 'polypeptide(L)'
;MIVTNQITLPAIDTSACISPKVLLIDEVDVFLSEKFYGGIYTPSVYLKDPSIKALLDSIWKNKTLNTLTSVKALPAYKACKTKYSNWIFLFDEAIKDMIAALQSFQSSTYIVQNDKIVYVEGESIVDNVVRGYDTIWAYYHENEKGFISQISLETNVGIVINCGTFSYAEMPHDFVYIAGVTGTLKTLAKSETEILKRVYSIHKTTFMSSVFGSSNRTYNPTTDVRVVKESEYFMEIRGEIQIVCNASRAILVFFESEEKLIAFYNSSELSSIKQDVQIIMEKVNVKERELFIKRAAIVGSVTLLTRTFGRGTDFMCRNQQLLLNGGIHVLQTFFSAELSEEYQIMGRGARQGDRGSYRMILLDKDLEWVLGSMWKEELPKISSTTLYEALNKARSARYESKCGAKDLNIEQCKCDHKASKDFMAALSARNMNVVKNFLSEQNKGANIINVSSRTVLLMDATGSMSTLLSAAKETVCTMFERASTVLKEKGLPNDAFQMQFVVYRDYDCKEDGILQSSSWETKPGNLRSFMEKISAKGGGDYEEAIEIGLWHALQQNEQPDGISQIILIGDAPAKDKPAITRDRQDNGGEAYWSKTKFITPTHYKQEVKKLKAKNIPVHSFYLAAGAKRNFEEIASETLGRCESLKIQSSQGAELLTHFVTEEVLRKTAGDEGNAAVELYRKKYVRTTFTS
;
A
#
# COMPACT_ATOMS: atom_id res chain seq x y z
N MET A 1 22.10 -17.57 -7.79
CA MET A 1 21.56 -18.59 -8.71
C MET A 1 21.18 -17.91 -10.01
N ILE A 2 21.34 -18.56 -11.17
CA ILE A 2 20.99 -18.03 -12.49
C ILE A 2 19.73 -18.75 -12.98
N VAL A 3 18.77 -17.99 -13.51
CA VAL A 3 17.56 -18.49 -14.17
C VAL A 3 17.56 -18.06 -15.62
N THR A 4 17.12 -18.92 -16.54
CA THR A 4 17.05 -18.60 -17.99
C THR A 4 15.84 -19.25 -18.66
N ASN A 5 15.15 -18.51 -19.56
CA ASN A 5 14.21 -19.12 -20.49
C ASN A 5 14.96 -19.83 -21.64
N GLN A 6 14.55 -21.03 -22.01
CA GLN A 6 15.12 -21.75 -23.16
C GLN A 6 14.22 -21.50 -24.37
N ILE A 7 14.72 -20.80 -25.38
CA ILE A 7 14.21 -20.88 -26.75
C ILE A 7 15.38 -21.26 -27.64
N THR A 8 15.32 -22.48 -28.19
CA THR A 8 16.24 -22.99 -29.21
C THR A 8 16.29 -21.98 -30.36
N LEU A 9 17.49 -21.54 -30.76
CA LEU A 9 17.67 -20.60 -31.89
C LEU A 9 16.92 -21.12 -33.13
N PRO A 10 15.87 -20.44 -33.62
CA PRO A 10 15.53 -20.58 -35.03
C PRO A 10 16.71 -19.98 -35.81
N ALA A 11 17.04 -20.60 -36.95
CA ALA A 11 18.04 -20.07 -37.86
C ALA A 11 17.75 -18.58 -38.10
N ILE A 12 18.78 -17.74 -37.93
CA ILE A 12 18.70 -16.28 -38.10
C ILE A 12 18.06 -16.00 -39.45
N ASP A 13 16.80 -15.54 -39.46
CA ASP A 13 16.18 -15.00 -40.64
C ASP A 13 16.81 -13.63 -40.90
N THR A 14 17.70 -13.57 -41.87
CA THR A 14 18.47 -12.38 -42.24
C THR A 14 17.61 -11.30 -42.92
N SER A 15 16.30 -11.53 -43.08
CA SER A 15 15.39 -10.61 -43.78
C SER A 15 14.82 -9.49 -42.90
N ALA A 16 14.94 -9.55 -41.56
CA ALA A 16 14.55 -8.48 -40.66
C ALA A 16 15.65 -8.16 -39.64
N CYS A 17 16.31 -7.01 -39.81
CA CYS A 17 17.37 -6.51 -38.94
C CYS A 17 16.82 -6.03 -37.58
N ILE A 18 16.32 -6.94 -36.74
CA ILE A 18 15.97 -6.64 -35.35
C ILE A 18 16.80 -7.56 -34.46
N SER A 19 17.83 -7.01 -33.83
CA SER A 19 18.62 -7.71 -32.82
C SER A 19 17.72 -8.20 -31.68
N PRO A 20 17.80 -9.48 -31.26
CA PRO A 20 16.96 -10.00 -30.18
C PRO A 20 17.24 -9.24 -28.89
N LYS A 21 16.16 -8.78 -28.23
CA LYS A 21 16.26 -8.09 -26.93
C LYS A 21 16.42 -9.10 -25.80
N VAL A 22 17.32 -8.79 -24.88
CA VAL A 22 17.63 -9.61 -23.69
C VAL A 22 17.23 -8.83 -22.44
N LEU A 23 16.47 -9.47 -21.55
CA LEU A 23 16.15 -8.99 -20.20
C LEU A 23 17.05 -9.68 -19.19
N LEU A 24 17.81 -8.90 -18.42
CA LEU A 24 18.60 -9.37 -17.29
C LEU A 24 17.98 -8.83 -16.01
N ILE A 25 17.53 -9.73 -15.13
CA ILE A 25 16.84 -9.41 -13.88
C ILE A 25 17.82 -9.61 -12.73
N ASP A 26 18.12 -8.54 -11.99
CA ASP A 26 18.75 -8.67 -10.68
C ASP A 26 17.65 -8.86 -9.61
N GLU A 27 17.92 -9.67 -8.60
CA GLU A 27 17.00 -10.04 -7.52
C GLU A 27 15.62 -10.54 -8.03
N VAL A 28 15.61 -11.71 -8.68
CA VAL A 28 14.42 -12.38 -9.23
C VAL A 28 13.26 -12.54 -8.23
N ASP A 29 13.55 -12.70 -6.94
CA ASP A 29 12.53 -12.73 -5.87
C ASP A 29 11.69 -11.45 -5.82
N VAL A 30 12.28 -10.33 -6.19
CA VAL A 30 11.65 -9.01 -6.08
C VAL A 30 10.84 -8.71 -7.32
N PHE A 31 11.32 -9.18 -8.47
CA PHE A 31 10.54 -9.20 -9.69
C PHE A 31 9.18 -9.91 -9.49
N LEU A 32 9.10 -10.92 -8.61
CA LEU A 32 7.86 -11.65 -8.27
C LEU A 32 7.05 -11.04 -7.11
N SER A 33 7.55 -9.97 -6.49
CA SER A 33 6.85 -9.25 -5.42
C SER A 33 5.58 -8.55 -5.95
N GLU A 34 4.65 -8.22 -5.05
CA GLU A 34 3.43 -7.47 -5.41
C GLU A 34 3.73 -6.13 -6.08
N LYS A 35 4.82 -5.47 -5.66
CA LYS A 35 5.23 -4.16 -6.20
C LYS A 35 5.59 -4.24 -7.69
N PHE A 36 6.17 -5.35 -8.14
CA PHE A 36 6.54 -5.54 -9.55
C PHE A 36 5.52 -6.42 -10.27
N TYR A 37 5.43 -7.72 -9.97
CA TYR A 37 4.54 -8.62 -10.70
C TYR A 37 3.06 -8.21 -10.62
N GLY A 38 2.61 -7.69 -9.47
CA GLY A 38 1.25 -7.15 -9.31
C GLY A 38 1.10 -5.70 -9.74
N GLY A 39 2.20 -5.01 -10.03
CA GLY A 39 2.23 -3.56 -10.23
C GLY A 39 1.98 -3.13 -11.67
N ILE A 40 1.55 -1.89 -11.80
CA ILE A 40 1.37 -1.19 -13.07
C ILE A 40 2.21 0.08 -13.11
N TYR A 41 2.60 0.47 -14.32
CA TYR A 41 3.22 1.76 -14.61
C TYR A 41 2.28 2.61 -15.45
N THR A 42 1.91 3.79 -14.95
CA THR A 42 0.97 4.71 -15.60
C THR A 42 1.70 6.00 -16.03
N PRO A 43 2.35 6.03 -17.20
CA PRO A 43 3.02 7.23 -17.67
C PRO A 43 2.02 8.36 -17.85
N SER A 44 2.34 9.52 -17.28
CA SER A 44 1.52 10.72 -17.38
C SER A 44 2.36 11.91 -17.83
N VAL A 45 1.79 12.74 -18.70
CA VAL A 45 2.39 14.00 -19.15
C VAL A 45 1.79 15.13 -18.32
N TYR A 46 2.67 15.99 -17.82
CA TYR A 46 2.30 17.15 -17.04
C TYR A 46 2.36 18.41 -17.91
N LEU A 47 1.22 18.83 -18.44
CA LEU A 47 1.13 19.95 -19.36
C LEU A 47 1.12 21.28 -18.59
N LYS A 48 2.21 22.04 -18.74
CA LYS A 48 2.39 23.36 -18.12
C LYS A 48 2.46 24.44 -19.21
N ASP A 49 1.66 25.48 -19.03
CA ASP A 49 1.62 26.63 -19.91
C ASP A 49 1.06 27.84 -19.15
N PRO A 50 1.49 29.09 -19.43
CA PRO A 50 0.88 30.27 -18.80
C PRO A 50 -0.64 30.36 -18.99
N SER A 51 -1.18 29.89 -20.13
CA SER A 51 -2.63 29.86 -20.33
C SER A 51 -3.34 28.84 -19.44
N ILE A 52 -2.71 27.69 -19.20
CA ILE A 52 -3.20 26.64 -18.29
C ILE A 52 -3.13 27.14 -16.84
N LYS A 53 -2.05 27.82 -16.46
CA LYS A 53 -1.93 28.41 -15.12
C LYS A 53 -3.04 29.44 -14.89
N ALA A 54 -3.28 30.33 -15.85
CA ALA A 54 -4.38 31.30 -15.78
C ALA A 54 -5.76 30.65 -15.69
N LEU A 55 -5.96 29.49 -16.33
CA LEU A 55 -7.19 28.70 -16.20
C LEU A 55 -7.35 28.15 -14.78
N LEU A 56 -6.31 27.49 -14.24
CA LEU A 56 -6.31 26.98 -12.87
C LEU A 56 -6.54 28.10 -11.84
N ASP A 57 -5.88 29.24 -12.00
CA ASP A 57 -6.08 30.43 -11.17
C ASP A 57 -7.53 30.93 -11.21
N SER A 58 -8.13 30.92 -12.40
CA SER A 58 -9.52 31.37 -12.58
C SER A 58 -10.51 30.40 -11.95
N ILE A 59 -10.28 29.10 -12.05
CA ILE A 59 -11.10 28.08 -11.39
C ILE A 59 -10.97 28.21 -9.87
N TRP A 60 -9.74 28.31 -9.36
CA TRP A 60 -9.47 28.43 -7.92
C TRP A 60 -10.06 29.71 -7.30
N LYS A 61 -10.00 30.85 -8.01
CA LYS A 61 -10.64 32.10 -7.54
C LYS A 61 -12.16 32.03 -7.54
N ASN A 62 -12.74 31.19 -8.38
CA ASN A 62 -14.19 31.04 -8.52
C ASN A 62 -14.61 29.62 -8.07
N LYS A 63 -14.36 29.28 -6.80
CA LYS A 63 -14.64 27.95 -6.21
C LYS A 63 -16.12 27.52 -6.31
N THR A 64 -17.02 28.44 -6.63
CA THR A 64 -18.46 28.18 -6.84
C THR A 64 -18.78 27.64 -8.24
N LEU A 65 -17.84 27.66 -9.19
CA LEU A 65 -18.04 27.10 -10.53
C LEU A 65 -18.04 25.57 -10.47
N ASN A 66 -19.24 25.00 -10.51
CA ASN A 66 -19.47 23.56 -10.36
C ASN A 66 -19.87 22.87 -11.67
N THR A 67 -19.86 23.56 -12.82
CA THR A 67 -20.20 22.95 -14.12
C THR A 67 -19.16 23.25 -15.19
N LEU A 68 -18.95 22.29 -16.10
CA LEU A 68 -18.07 22.47 -17.26
C LEU A 68 -18.50 23.69 -18.10
N THR A 69 -19.80 23.92 -18.29
CA THR A 69 -20.34 25.07 -19.03
C THR A 69 -19.92 26.40 -18.40
N SER A 70 -19.94 26.48 -17.07
CA SER A 70 -19.54 27.70 -16.35
C SER A 70 -18.04 27.99 -16.49
N VAL A 71 -17.18 26.96 -16.43
CA VAL A 71 -15.75 27.10 -16.66
C VAL A 71 -15.45 27.45 -18.12
N LYS A 72 -16.20 26.88 -19.08
CA LYS A 72 -16.08 27.19 -20.52
C LYS A 72 -16.36 28.66 -20.86
N ALA A 73 -17.13 29.36 -20.03
CA ALA A 73 -17.41 30.78 -20.20
C ALA A 73 -16.21 31.67 -19.88
N LEU A 74 -15.26 31.19 -19.06
CA LEU A 74 -14.11 31.96 -18.60
C LEU A 74 -13.19 32.40 -19.76
N PRO A 75 -12.63 33.62 -19.71
CA PRO A 75 -11.64 34.07 -20.69
C PRO A 75 -10.41 33.16 -20.76
N ALA A 76 -9.95 32.65 -19.61
CA ALA A 76 -8.81 31.75 -19.54
C ALA A 76 -9.04 30.43 -20.29
N TYR A 77 -10.25 29.84 -20.18
CA TYR A 77 -10.62 28.66 -20.96
C TYR A 77 -10.62 28.95 -22.46
N LYS A 78 -11.19 30.10 -22.88
CA LYS A 78 -11.19 30.51 -24.29
C LYS A 78 -9.77 30.66 -24.85
N ALA A 79 -8.83 31.17 -24.06
CA ALA A 79 -7.42 31.23 -24.44
C ALA A 79 -6.80 29.83 -24.65
N CYS A 80 -7.06 28.88 -23.74
CA CYS A 80 -6.65 27.49 -23.91
C CYS A 80 -7.30 26.86 -25.15
N LYS A 81 -8.58 27.09 -25.41
CA LYS A 81 -9.30 26.58 -26.59
C LYS A 81 -8.69 27.07 -27.90
N THR A 82 -8.28 28.33 -27.97
CA THR A 82 -7.61 28.87 -29.16
C THR A 82 -6.25 28.19 -29.40
N LYS A 83 -5.47 28.00 -28.33
CA LYS A 83 -4.11 27.43 -28.41
C LYS A 83 -4.10 25.91 -28.63
N TYR A 84 -5.02 25.18 -28.01
CA TYR A 84 -5.09 23.71 -27.98
C TYR A 84 -6.35 23.18 -28.66
N SER A 85 -6.84 23.85 -29.70
CA SER A 85 -8.12 23.54 -30.38
C SER A 85 -8.28 22.06 -30.76
N ASN A 86 -7.21 21.41 -31.22
CA ASN A 86 -7.20 20.00 -31.62
C ASN A 86 -7.26 19.00 -30.45
N TRP A 87 -7.04 19.47 -29.22
CA TRP A 87 -6.88 18.70 -27.99
C TRP A 87 -7.77 19.19 -26.85
N ILE A 88 -8.65 20.15 -27.12
CA ILE A 88 -9.49 20.79 -26.10
C ILE A 88 -10.41 19.79 -25.38
N PHE A 89 -10.73 18.66 -26.01
CA PHE A 89 -11.48 17.59 -25.36
C PHE A 89 -10.77 17.06 -24.11
N LEU A 90 -9.43 16.98 -24.11
CA LEU A 90 -8.66 16.58 -22.91
C LEU A 90 -8.78 17.59 -21.78
N PHE A 91 -8.88 18.88 -22.12
CA PHE A 91 -9.08 19.94 -21.14
C PHE A 91 -10.51 19.87 -20.59
N ASP A 92 -11.49 19.62 -21.44
CA ASP A 92 -12.88 19.42 -21.00
C ASP A 92 -12.98 18.30 -19.99
N GLU A 93 -12.35 17.15 -20.26
CA GLU A 93 -12.31 16.03 -19.33
C GLU A 93 -11.50 16.33 -18.06
N ALA A 94 -10.33 16.98 -18.19
CA ALA A 94 -9.52 17.42 -17.05
C ALA A 94 -10.27 18.42 -16.14
N ILE A 95 -11.01 19.36 -16.73
CA ILE A 95 -11.80 20.35 -15.98
C ILE A 95 -12.90 19.67 -15.17
N LYS A 96 -13.47 18.58 -15.68
CA LYS A 96 -14.44 17.81 -14.90
C LYS A 96 -13.82 17.21 -13.63
N ASP A 97 -12.65 16.58 -13.77
CA ASP A 97 -11.92 16.05 -12.62
C ASP A 97 -11.45 17.17 -11.68
N MET A 98 -11.06 18.33 -12.21
CA MET A 98 -10.73 19.53 -11.44
C MET A 98 -11.91 20.02 -10.59
N ILE A 99 -13.11 20.09 -11.17
CA ILE A 99 -14.33 20.51 -10.46
C ILE A 99 -14.66 19.53 -9.34
N ALA A 100 -14.62 18.22 -9.63
CA ALA A 100 -14.88 17.18 -8.64
C ALA A 100 -13.85 17.22 -7.49
N ALA A 101 -12.58 17.39 -7.81
CA ALA A 101 -11.51 17.55 -6.83
C ALA A 101 -11.68 18.83 -5.99
N LEU A 102 -12.12 19.94 -6.59
CA LEU A 102 -12.29 21.20 -5.86
C LEU A 102 -13.32 21.09 -4.73
N GLN A 103 -14.30 20.20 -4.87
CA GLN A 103 -15.32 19.91 -3.85
C GLN A 103 -14.81 19.00 -2.72
N SER A 104 -13.68 18.31 -2.90
CA SER A 104 -13.28 17.21 -2.01
C SER A 104 -11.79 17.11 -1.67
N PHE A 105 -10.92 17.98 -2.21
CA PHE A 105 -9.47 17.88 -2.03
C PHE A 105 -9.02 17.94 -0.56
N GLN A 106 -9.78 18.66 0.28
CA GLN A 106 -9.54 18.74 1.74
C GLN A 106 -9.85 17.44 2.48
N SER A 107 -10.60 16.52 1.86
CA SER A 107 -10.88 15.20 2.42
C SER A 107 -9.72 14.22 2.25
N SER A 108 -8.70 14.57 1.46
CA SER A 108 -7.49 13.77 1.28
C SER A 108 -6.44 14.12 2.34
N THR A 109 -5.76 13.11 2.89
CA THR A 109 -4.66 13.33 3.85
C THR A 109 -3.35 13.63 3.10
N TYR A 110 -2.73 14.78 3.37
CA TYR A 110 -1.42 15.19 2.84
C TYR A 110 -0.61 15.97 3.89
N ILE A 111 0.71 16.03 3.71
CA ILE A 111 1.64 16.76 4.59
C ILE A 111 2.33 17.85 3.77
N VAL A 112 2.55 19.01 4.37
CA VAL A 112 3.41 20.06 3.79
C VAL A 112 4.81 19.93 4.38
N GLN A 113 5.81 19.67 3.53
CA GLN A 113 7.20 19.54 3.95
C GLN A 113 8.15 20.08 2.88
N ASN A 114 9.14 20.87 3.29
CA ASN A 114 10.18 21.42 2.39
C ASN A 114 9.60 22.09 1.14
N ASP A 115 8.60 22.96 1.33
CA ASP A 115 7.93 23.68 0.25
C ASP A 115 7.26 22.77 -0.78
N LYS A 116 6.80 21.58 -0.38
CA LYS A 116 6.08 20.62 -1.22
C LYS A 116 4.93 19.95 -0.49
N ILE A 117 3.92 19.53 -1.26
CA ILE A 117 2.91 18.57 -0.81
C ILE A 117 3.50 17.17 -0.95
N VAL A 118 3.52 16.44 0.16
CA VAL A 118 4.05 15.07 0.24
C VAL A 118 3.01 14.13 0.84
N TYR A 119 3.13 12.84 0.54
CA TYR A 119 2.23 11.80 1.01
C TYR A 119 2.97 10.77 1.85
N VAL A 120 2.27 10.16 2.80
CA VAL A 120 2.76 8.99 3.53
C VAL A 120 2.37 7.75 2.73
N GLU A 121 3.38 6.94 2.37
CA GLU A 121 3.21 5.64 1.71
C GLU A 121 3.98 4.59 2.50
N GLY A 122 3.26 3.66 3.13
CA GLY A 122 3.85 2.78 4.15
C GLY A 122 4.49 3.60 5.27
N GLU A 123 5.78 3.41 5.53
CA GLU A 123 6.60 4.14 6.52
C GLU A 123 7.37 5.33 5.93
N SER A 124 7.34 5.51 4.62
CA SER A 124 8.11 6.54 3.95
C SER A 124 7.24 7.74 3.57
N ILE A 125 7.85 8.93 3.57
CA ILE A 125 7.27 10.14 2.99
C ILE A 125 7.77 10.23 1.54
N VAL A 126 6.84 10.34 0.60
CA VAL A 126 7.14 10.45 -0.82
C VAL A 126 6.73 11.82 -1.36
N ASP A 127 7.62 12.46 -2.12
CA ASP A 127 7.44 13.80 -2.69
C ASP A 127 7.25 13.80 -4.22
N ASN A 128 7.23 12.61 -4.83
CA ASN A 128 7.11 12.40 -6.26
C ASN A 128 5.74 11.82 -6.67
N VAL A 129 4.74 11.96 -5.80
CA VAL A 129 3.40 11.40 -5.99
C VAL A 129 2.38 12.52 -6.16
N VAL A 130 1.54 12.38 -7.19
CA VAL A 130 0.45 13.29 -7.48
C VAL A 130 -0.86 12.49 -7.46
N ARG A 131 -1.77 12.85 -6.54
CA ARG A 131 -3.12 12.30 -6.43
C ARG A 131 -4.09 13.20 -7.21
N GLY A 132 -4.04 13.07 -8.54
CA GLY A 132 -4.92 13.80 -9.45
C GLY A 132 -4.91 15.32 -9.23
N TYR A 133 -6.09 15.92 -9.28
CA TYR A 133 -6.25 17.36 -9.06
C TYR A 133 -6.35 17.76 -7.59
N ASP A 134 -6.47 16.80 -6.65
CA ASP A 134 -6.46 17.12 -5.22
C ASP A 134 -5.10 17.63 -4.77
N THR A 135 -4.01 17.04 -5.27
CA THR A 135 -2.66 17.56 -5.03
C THR A 135 -2.53 18.98 -5.55
N ILE A 136 -3.07 19.27 -6.74
CA ILE A 136 -3.03 20.60 -7.35
C ILE A 136 -3.77 21.60 -6.46
N TRP A 137 -4.98 21.27 -5.99
CA TRP A 137 -5.74 22.14 -5.09
C TRP A 137 -5.14 22.26 -3.70
N ALA A 138 -4.46 21.22 -3.20
CA ALA A 138 -3.67 21.31 -1.97
C ALA A 138 -2.52 22.33 -2.10
N TYR A 139 -1.81 22.36 -3.24
CA TYR A 139 -0.80 23.40 -3.49
C TYR A 139 -1.40 24.81 -3.46
N TYR A 140 -2.56 25.03 -4.10
CA TYR A 140 -3.25 26.33 -4.06
C TYR A 140 -3.69 26.71 -2.64
N HIS A 141 -4.30 25.78 -1.91
CA HIS A 141 -4.78 25.99 -0.55
C HIS A 141 -3.66 26.32 0.45
N GLU A 142 -2.56 25.57 0.40
CA GLU A 142 -1.44 25.78 1.32
C GLU A 142 -0.60 27.00 0.91
N ASN A 143 -0.64 27.41 -0.36
CA ASN A 143 -0.08 28.69 -0.80
C ASN A 143 -0.89 29.88 -0.26
N GLU A 144 -2.24 29.82 -0.26
CA GLU A 144 -3.08 30.85 0.36
C GLU A 144 -2.81 31.02 1.86
N LYS A 145 -2.43 29.93 2.54
CA LYS A 145 -2.03 29.94 3.96
C LYS A 145 -0.57 30.36 4.20
N GLY A 146 0.24 30.46 3.15
CA GLY A 146 1.66 30.80 3.23
C GLY A 146 2.60 29.65 3.60
N PHE A 147 2.13 28.39 3.59
CA PHE A 147 2.98 27.21 3.84
C PHE A 147 3.69 26.70 2.58
N ILE A 148 3.21 27.09 1.39
CA ILE A 148 3.80 26.82 0.08
C ILE A 148 4.16 28.13 -0.60
N SER A 149 5.35 28.20 -1.20
CA SER A 149 5.82 29.34 -1.97
C SER A 149 5.15 29.44 -3.33
N GLN A 150 5.12 30.65 -3.90
CA GLN A 150 4.61 30.88 -5.25
C GLN A 150 5.38 30.08 -6.31
N ILE A 151 6.70 29.94 -6.12
CA ILE A 151 7.58 29.18 -7.03
C ILE A 151 7.20 27.70 -7.01
N SER A 152 6.96 27.14 -5.81
CA SER A 152 6.54 25.75 -5.68
C SER A 152 5.16 25.51 -6.26
N LEU A 153 4.20 26.42 -6.03
CA LEU A 153 2.88 26.36 -6.67
C LEU A 153 3.01 26.30 -8.19
N GLU A 154 3.74 27.24 -8.81
CA GLU A 154 3.93 27.29 -10.26
C GLU A 154 4.65 26.06 -10.81
N THR A 155 5.58 25.49 -10.03
CA THR A 155 6.34 24.30 -10.42
C THR A 155 5.49 23.04 -10.34
N ASN A 156 4.43 22.98 -9.51
CA ASN A 156 3.71 21.74 -9.20
C ASN A 156 2.25 21.72 -9.66
N VAL A 157 1.80 22.68 -10.48
CA VAL A 157 0.42 22.73 -11.01
C VAL A 157 0.36 22.73 -12.53
N GLY A 158 -0.66 22.07 -13.09
CA GLY A 158 -0.83 21.88 -14.53
C GLY A 158 -1.96 20.91 -14.86
N ILE A 159 -2.09 20.52 -16.13
CA ILE A 159 -3.02 19.47 -16.55
C ILE A 159 -2.26 18.15 -16.64
N VAL A 160 -2.80 17.12 -15.97
CA VAL A 160 -2.25 15.76 -16.01
C VAL A 160 -2.94 14.97 -17.11
N ILE A 161 -2.17 14.36 -18.01
CA ILE A 161 -2.66 13.51 -19.09
C ILE A 161 -2.07 12.11 -18.93
N ASN A 162 -2.90 11.14 -18.57
CA ASN A 162 -2.56 9.73 -18.57
C ASN A 162 -2.34 9.24 -20.01
N CYS A 163 -1.20 8.61 -20.25
CA CYS A 163 -0.75 8.12 -21.55
C CYS A 163 -0.74 6.58 -21.66
N GLY A 164 -1.43 5.90 -20.75
CA GLY A 164 -1.61 4.46 -20.74
C GLY A 164 -1.26 3.81 -19.41
N THR A 165 -1.45 2.50 -19.34
CA THR A 165 -1.19 1.67 -18.18
C THR A 165 -0.42 0.43 -18.64
N PHE A 166 0.77 0.22 -18.10
CA PHE A 166 1.67 -0.86 -18.48
C PHE A 166 1.85 -1.82 -17.31
N SER A 167 1.37 -3.04 -17.46
CA SER A 167 1.64 -4.12 -16.50
C SER A 167 3.12 -4.51 -16.50
N TYR A 168 3.76 -4.48 -15.33
CA TYR A 168 5.13 -4.97 -15.17
C TYR A 168 5.23 -6.49 -15.38
N ALA A 169 4.15 -7.25 -15.13
CA ALA A 169 4.12 -8.68 -15.43
C ALA A 169 4.22 -8.97 -16.93
N GLU A 170 3.70 -8.06 -17.77
CA GLU A 170 3.63 -8.24 -19.22
C GLU A 170 4.85 -7.70 -19.98
N MET A 171 5.54 -6.69 -19.43
CA MET A 171 6.75 -6.13 -20.06
C MET A 171 7.84 -7.17 -20.39
N PRO A 172 8.13 -8.18 -19.55
CA PRO A 172 9.10 -9.23 -19.87
C PRO A 172 8.80 -10.01 -21.15
N HIS A 173 7.54 -10.10 -21.58
CA HIS A 173 7.18 -10.81 -22.82
C HIS A 173 7.70 -10.12 -24.09
N ASP A 174 8.14 -8.86 -24.02
CA ASP A 174 8.79 -8.17 -25.14
C ASP A 174 10.24 -8.61 -25.38
N PHE A 175 10.79 -9.41 -24.48
CA PHE A 175 12.18 -9.86 -24.54
C PHE A 175 12.22 -11.31 -24.99
N VAL A 176 13.04 -11.57 -26.00
CA VAL A 176 13.25 -12.92 -26.54
C VAL A 176 13.92 -13.79 -25.48
N TYR A 177 14.89 -13.22 -24.77
CA TYR A 177 15.65 -13.89 -23.73
C TYR A 177 15.43 -13.22 -22.39
N ILE A 178 15.09 -14.03 -21.39
CA ILE A 178 14.95 -13.60 -20.00
C ILE A 178 15.93 -14.42 -19.18
N ALA A 179 16.87 -13.72 -18.54
CA ALA A 179 17.75 -14.30 -17.56
C ALA A 179 17.70 -13.50 -16.27
N GLY A 180 17.98 -14.13 -15.14
CA GLY A 180 18.02 -13.42 -13.87
C GLY A 180 18.93 -14.04 -12.84
N VAL A 181 19.29 -13.25 -11.85
CA VAL A 181 20.10 -13.67 -10.70
C VAL A 181 19.40 -13.35 -9.39
N THR A 182 19.53 -14.23 -8.41
CA THR A 182 19.13 -13.95 -7.02
C THR A 182 19.91 -14.82 -6.05
N GLY A 183 20.12 -14.31 -4.83
CA GLY A 183 20.71 -15.04 -3.71
C GLY A 183 19.73 -15.99 -3.01
N THR A 184 18.43 -15.79 -3.22
CA THR A 184 17.33 -16.36 -2.40
C THR A 184 16.40 -17.27 -3.21
N LEU A 185 16.79 -17.75 -4.40
CA LEU A 185 15.89 -18.57 -5.24
C LEU A 185 15.29 -19.79 -4.52
N LYS A 186 16.01 -20.36 -3.55
CA LYS A 186 15.55 -21.52 -2.76
C LYS A 186 14.41 -21.18 -1.77
N THR A 187 14.19 -19.90 -1.49
CA THR A 187 13.16 -19.42 -0.56
C THR A 187 11.89 -19.00 -1.26
N LEU A 188 11.82 -19.08 -2.60
CA LEU A 188 10.63 -18.76 -3.36
C LEU A 188 9.47 -19.70 -3.02
N ALA A 189 8.26 -19.14 -3.02
CA ALA A 189 7.03 -19.92 -2.91
C ALA A 189 6.86 -20.86 -4.13
N LYS A 190 6.00 -21.87 -3.98
CA LYS A 190 5.69 -22.79 -5.09
C LYS A 190 5.00 -22.04 -6.23
N SER A 191 4.00 -21.21 -5.90
CA SER A 191 3.31 -20.31 -6.82
C SER A 191 4.27 -19.40 -7.60
N GLU A 192 5.22 -18.76 -6.94
CA GLU A 192 6.26 -17.95 -7.57
C GLU A 192 7.15 -18.75 -8.53
N THR A 193 7.55 -19.95 -8.11
CA THR A 193 8.30 -20.87 -8.96
C THR A 193 7.49 -21.30 -10.19
N GLU A 194 6.19 -21.52 -10.03
CA GLU A 194 5.29 -21.84 -11.13
C GLU A 194 5.07 -20.64 -12.06
N ILE A 195 5.03 -19.41 -11.56
CA ILE A 195 5.00 -18.19 -12.38
C ILE A 195 6.25 -18.14 -13.28
N LEU A 196 7.45 -18.31 -12.72
CA LEU A 196 8.69 -18.32 -13.51
C LEU A 196 8.65 -19.36 -14.64
N LYS A 197 8.13 -20.56 -14.36
CA LYS A 197 8.05 -21.65 -15.36
C LYS A 197 6.93 -21.46 -16.38
N ARG A 198 5.72 -21.12 -15.95
CA ARG A 198 4.51 -21.12 -16.80
C ARG A 198 4.32 -19.82 -17.54
N VAL A 199 4.62 -18.69 -16.89
CA VAL A 199 4.44 -17.36 -17.48
C VAL A 199 5.69 -16.97 -18.26
N TYR A 200 6.87 -17.08 -17.65
CA TYR A 200 8.13 -16.61 -18.26
C TYR A 200 8.97 -17.69 -18.95
N SER A 201 8.49 -18.94 -18.99
CA SER A 201 9.18 -20.08 -19.62
C SER A 201 10.60 -20.32 -19.08
N ILE A 202 10.85 -19.98 -17.82
CA ILE A 202 12.12 -20.17 -17.13
C ILE A 202 12.17 -21.58 -16.55
N HIS A 203 12.72 -22.53 -17.32
CA HIS A 203 12.81 -23.94 -16.91
C HIS A 203 14.17 -24.32 -16.31
N LYS A 204 15.21 -23.53 -16.58
CA LYS A 204 16.57 -23.82 -16.13
C LYS A 204 16.94 -22.93 -14.95
N THR A 205 17.27 -23.56 -13.84
CA THR A 205 17.91 -22.93 -12.69
C THR A 205 19.32 -23.48 -12.57
N THR A 206 20.31 -22.63 -12.32
CA THR A 206 21.70 -23.04 -12.12
C THR A 206 22.22 -22.45 -10.81
N PHE A 207 22.80 -23.31 -9.99
CA PHE A 207 23.46 -22.90 -8.76
C PHE A 207 24.94 -22.69 -9.03
N MET A 208 25.42 -21.47 -8.77
CA MET A 208 26.84 -21.16 -8.78
C MET A 208 27.31 -21.16 -7.32
N SER A 209 28.20 -22.09 -6.99
CA SER A 209 28.81 -22.14 -5.67
C SER A 209 29.62 -20.88 -5.40
N SER A 210 29.64 -20.43 -4.15
CA SER A 210 30.49 -19.32 -3.72
C SER A 210 31.96 -19.66 -3.97
N VAL A 211 32.71 -18.72 -4.55
CA VAL A 211 34.18 -18.82 -4.66
C VAL A 211 34.88 -18.78 -3.31
N PHE A 212 34.17 -18.33 -2.27
CA PHE A 212 34.66 -18.25 -0.89
C PHE A 212 34.31 -19.49 -0.04
N GLY A 213 33.77 -20.54 -0.65
CA GLY A 213 33.35 -21.75 0.06
C GLY A 213 32.05 -21.58 0.87
N SER A 214 31.87 -22.41 1.90
CA SER A 214 30.73 -22.38 2.81
C SER A 214 30.73 -21.13 3.70
N SER A 215 29.54 -20.64 4.05
CA SER A 215 29.39 -19.52 4.99
C SER A 215 30.01 -19.86 6.35
N ASN A 216 30.92 -19.00 6.84
CA ASN A 216 31.50 -19.12 8.19
C ASN A 216 30.61 -18.47 9.27
N ARG A 217 29.29 -18.60 9.10
CA ARG A 217 28.29 -17.95 9.95
C ARG A 217 27.89 -18.87 11.08
N THR A 218 27.88 -18.35 12.30
CA THR A 218 27.31 -19.03 13.45
C THR A 218 25.83 -18.69 13.57
N TYR A 219 24.96 -19.67 13.33
CA TYR A 219 23.52 -19.57 13.53
C TYR A 219 22.94 -20.97 13.81
N ASN A 220 22.19 -21.10 14.89
CA ASN A 220 21.40 -22.28 15.21
C ASN A 220 19.95 -21.87 15.51
N PRO A 221 18.97 -22.22 14.65
CA PRO A 221 17.58 -21.79 14.80
C PRO A 221 16.91 -22.30 16.09
N THR A 222 17.45 -23.32 16.75
CA THR A 222 16.88 -23.85 18.01
C THR A 222 17.31 -23.06 19.25
N THR A 223 18.39 -22.27 19.17
CA THR A 223 18.94 -21.52 20.31
C THR A 223 19.06 -20.02 20.07
N ASP A 224 19.18 -19.60 18.80
CA ASP A 224 19.39 -18.21 18.39
C ASP A 224 18.10 -17.51 17.95
N VAL A 225 16.94 -18.14 18.14
CA VAL A 225 15.63 -17.51 17.97
C VAL A 225 14.91 -17.53 19.31
N ARG A 226 14.60 -16.34 19.83
CA ARG A 226 13.93 -16.18 21.12
C ARG A 226 12.68 -15.33 20.95
N VAL A 227 11.64 -15.69 21.68
CA VAL A 227 10.41 -14.90 21.80
C VAL A 227 10.32 -14.41 23.22
N VAL A 228 10.13 -13.11 23.38
CA VAL A 228 10.20 -12.41 24.67
C VAL A 228 8.97 -11.53 24.85
N LYS A 229 8.65 -11.26 26.11
CA LYS A 229 7.53 -10.37 26.45
C LYS A 229 7.93 -8.91 26.27
N GLU A 230 6.95 -8.03 26.16
CA GLU A 230 7.15 -6.59 26.01
C GLU A 230 8.04 -5.98 27.10
N SER A 231 7.88 -6.41 28.36
CA SER A 231 8.70 -5.95 29.49
C SER A 231 10.18 -6.35 29.40
N GLU A 232 10.50 -7.39 28.63
CA GLU A 232 11.85 -7.96 28.51
C GLU A 232 12.51 -7.61 27.19
N TYR A 233 11.73 -7.17 26.18
CA TYR A 233 12.18 -7.00 24.81
C TYR A 233 13.39 -6.08 24.65
N PHE A 234 13.32 -4.85 25.20
CA PHE A 234 14.45 -3.91 25.15
C PHE A 234 15.61 -4.35 26.04
N MET A 235 15.34 -5.01 27.16
CA MET A 235 16.38 -5.55 28.03
C MET A 235 17.20 -6.64 27.33
N GLU A 236 16.55 -7.56 26.64
CA GLU A 236 17.21 -8.65 25.92
C GLU A 236 17.99 -8.14 24.70
N ILE A 237 17.44 -7.18 23.95
CA ILE A 237 18.18 -6.49 22.87
C ILE A 237 19.44 -5.81 23.43
N ARG A 238 19.31 -5.07 24.53
CA ARG A 238 20.46 -4.38 25.17
C ARG A 238 21.49 -5.38 25.70
N GLY A 239 21.04 -6.50 26.28
CA GLY A 239 21.87 -7.59 26.76
C GLY A 239 22.72 -8.19 25.63
N GLU A 240 22.11 -8.48 24.49
CA GLU A 240 22.83 -8.98 23.31
C GLU A 240 23.88 -7.97 22.82
N ILE A 241 23.50 -6.67 22.72
CA ILE A 241 24.45 -5.60 22.35
C ILE A 241 25.65 -5.61 23.31
N GLN A 242 25.43 -5.75 24.62
CA GLN A 242 26.51 -5.75 25.59
C GLN A 242 27.44 -6.96 25.44
N ILE A 243 26.88 -8.16 25.22
CA ILE A 243 27.65 -9.39 25.00
C ILE A 243 28.57 -9.23 23.78
N VAL A 244 28.02 -8.73 22.67
CA VAL A 244 28.76 -8.54 21.42
C VAL A 244 29.83 -7.44 21.55
N CYS A 245 29.51 -6.32 22.20
CA CYS A 245 30.47 -5.25 22.44
C CYS A 245 31.61 -5.69 23.37
N ASN A 246 31.32 -6.45 24.43
CA ASN A 246 32.34 -7.02 25.34
C ASN A 246 33.29 -7.97 24.61
N ALA A 247 32.80 -8.67 23.59
CA ALA A 247 33.61 -9.50 22.70
C ALA A 247 34.40 -8.68 21.65
N SER A 248 34.37 -7.34 21.72
CA SER A 248 35.01 -6.44 20.75
C SER A 248 34.56 -6.71 19.30
N ARG A 249 33.27 -6.95 19.12
CA ARG A 249 32.63 -7.18 17.81
C ARG A 249 31.71 -6.02 17.45
N ALA A 250 31.34 -5.93 16.18
CA ALA A 250 30.34 -4.98 15.67
C ALA A 250 28.96 -5.62 15.67
N ILE A 251 27.91 -4.85 15.91
CA ILE A 251 26.51 -5.31 15.85
C ILE A 251 25.65 -4.43 14.94
N LEU A 252 24.86 -5.09 14.10
CA LEU A 252 23.79 -4.50 13.28
C LEU A 252 22.45 -4.96 13.85
N VAL A 253 21.63 -4.04 14.36
CA VAL A 253 20.32 -4.33 14.95
C VAL A 253 19.23 -3.83 14.02
N PHE A 254 18.43 -4.75 13.47
CA PHE A 254 17.36 -4.44 12.52
C PHE A 254 16.00 -4.41 13.21
N PHE A 255 15.34 -3.25 13.17
CA PHE A 255 13.99 -3.02 13.63
C PHE A 255 12.99 -3.04 12.47
N GLU A 256 11.76 -3.48 12.75
CA GLU A 256 10.69 -3.53 11.76
C GLU A 256 10.33 -2.15 11.22
N SER A 257 10.26 -1.15 12.10
CA SER A 257 9.84 0.21 11.76
C SER A 257 10.70 1.30 12.42
N GLU A 258 10.58 2.53 11.90
CA GLU A 258 11.21 3.72 12.51
C GLU A 258 10.72 3.93 13.95
N GLU A 259 9.42 3.72 14.22
CA GLU A 259 8.84 3.92 15.54
C GLU A 259 9.45 2.97 16.58
N LYS A 260 9.60 1.67 16.25
CA LYS A 260 10.22 0.69 17.16
C LYS A 260 11.70 0.98 17.40
N LEU A 261 12.42 1.42 16.37
CA LEU A 261 13.82 1.84 16.50
C LEU A 261 13.96 3.04 17.44
N ILE A 262 13.15 4.07 17.24
CA ILE A 262 13.19 5.30 18.05
C ILE A 262 12.73 5.02 19.49
N ALA A 263 11.75 4.13 19.68
CA ALA A 263 11.32 3.69 21.00
C ALA A 263 12.48 3.03 21.77
N PHE A 264 13.23 2.12 21.13
CA PHE A 264 14.43 1.53 21.74
C PHE A 264 15.54 2.57 21.97
N TYR A 265 15.77 3.48 21.02
CA TYR A 265 16.79 4.52 21.15
C TYR A 265 16.53 5.49 22.32
N ASN A 266 15.26 5.75 22.62
CA ASN A 266 14.83 6.61 23.72
C ASN A 266 14.57 5.85 25.03
N SER A 267 14.73 4.53 25.02
CA SER A 267 14.45 3.70 26.19
C SER A 267 15.50 3.86 27.29
N SER A 268 15.12 3.50 28.51
CA SER A 268 16.01 3.61 29.66
C SER A 268 17.23 2.68 29.53
N GLU A 269 17.06 1.56 28.83
CA GLU A 269 18.04 0.49 28.63
C GLU A 269 19.24 0.95 27.77
N LEU A 270 19.01 1.85 26.81
CA LEU A 270 20.07 2.35 25.91
C LEU A 270 20.73 3.65 26.40
N SER A 271 20.17 4.32 27.40
CA SER A 271 20.61 5.64 27.90
C SER A 271 22.13 5.75 28.16
N SER A 272 22.74 4.68 28.68
CA SER A 272 24.18 4.60 29.01
C SER A 272 25.14 4.64 27.82
N ILE A 273 24.72 4.17 26.64
CA ILE A 273 25.57 4.08 25.44
C ILE A 273 25.03 4.90 24.26
N LYS A 274 23.99 5.70 24.52
CA LYS A 274 23.21 6.40 23.49
C LYS A 274 24.06 7.27 22.55
N GLN A 275 25.16 7.82 23.05
CA GLN A 275 26.08 8.67 22.27
C GLN A 275 26.98 7.89 21.30
N ASP A 276 27.20 6.60 21.56
CA ASP A 276 28.08 5.73 20.77
C ASP A 276 27.32 4.89 19.74
N VAL A 277 25.98 5.00 19.72
CA VAL A 277 25.09 4.25 18.83
C VAL A 277 24.82 5.04 17.56
N GLN A 278 25.00 4.38 16.41
CA GLN A 278 24.67 4.93 15.10
C GLN A 278 23.25 4.51 14.70
N ILE A 279 22.51 5.44 14.10
CA ILE A 279 21.16 5.18 13.57
C ILE A 279 21.16 5.40 12.06
N ILE A 280 20.68 4.41 11.32
CA ILE A 280 20.52 4.49 9.86
C ILE A 280 19.03 4.29 9.54
N MET A 281 18.40 5.37 9.05
CA MET A 281 16.99 5.42 8.66
C MET A 281 16.84 6.04 7.27
N GLU A 282 15.67 5.88 6.64
CA GLU A 282 15.39 6.37 5.28
C GLU A 282 15.51 7.89 5.14
N LYS A 283 15.20 8.63 6.20
CA LYS A 283 15.27 10.10 6.25
C LYS A 283 16.70 10.65 6.34
N VAL A 284 17.69 9.80 6.65
CA VAL A 284 19.11 10.21 6.72
C VAL A 284 19.62 10.53 5.32
N ASN A 285 20.33 11.65 5.19
CA ASN A 285 20.90 12.11 3.92
C ASN A 285 21.81 11.03 3.29
N VAL A 286 21.79 10.90 1.97
CA VAL A 286 22.57 9.88 1.23
C VAL A 286 24.06 9.91 1.56
N LYS A 287 24.67 11.10 1.68
CA LYS A 287 26.10 11.24 1.99
C LYS A 287 26.43 10.77 3.41
N GLU A 288 25.59 11.12 4.38
CA GLU A 288 25.75 10.70 5.78
C GLU A 288 25.52 9.20 5.94
N ARG A 289 24.53 8.66 5.22
CA ARG A 289 24.21 7.24 5.18
C ARG A 289 25.41 6.41 4.71
N GLU A 290 26.07 6.80 3.62
CA GLU A 290 27.28 6.09 3.15
C GLU A 290 28.40 6.10 4.19
N LEU A 291 28.54 7.21 4.93
CA LEU A 291 29.51 7.31 6.02
C LEU A 291 29.17 6.36 7.17
N PHE A 292 27.91 6.30 7.58
CA PHE A 292 27.46 5.40 8.65
C PHE A 292 27.57 3.93 8.26
N ILE A 293 27.22 3.56 7.03
CA ILE A 293 27.41 2.18 6.52
C ILE A 293 28.89 1.76 6.61
N LYS A 294 29.82 2.64 6.24
CA LYS A 294 31.27 2.37 6.35
C LYS A 294 31.72 2.23 7.81
N ARG A 295 31.09 2.97 8.74
CA ARG A 295 31.43 2.94 10.17
C ARG A 295 30.80 1.78 10.94
N ALA A 296 29.73 1.19 10.41
CA ALA A 296 28.99 0.09 11.03
C ALA A 296 29.77 -1.24 11.10
N ALA A 297 30.87 -1.34 10.35
CA ALA A 297 31.77 -2.51 10.33
C ALA A 297 33.11 -2.24 11.05
N ILE A 298 33.09 -1.49 12.15
CA ILE A 298 34.26 -1.18 12.99
C ILE A 298 34.13 -1.90 14.33
N VAL A 299 35.26 -2.26 14.96
CA VAL A 299 35.28 -2.90 16.29
C VAL A 299 34.44 -2.09 17.29
N GLY A 300 33.49 -2.75 17.96
CA GLY A 300 32.64 -2.15 19.00
C GLY A 300 31.50 -1.26 18.47
N SER A 301 31.33 -1.10 17.15
CA SER A 301 30.26 -0.26 16.63
C SER A 301 28.88 -0.90 16.82
N VAL A 302 27.95 -0.11 17.36
CA VAL A 302 26.52 -0.46 17.47
C VAL A 302 25.74 0.34 16.45
N THR A 303 25.09 -0.34 15.51
CA THR A 303 24.30 0.32 14.47
C THR A 303 22.87 -0.19 14.50
N LEU A 304 21.90 0.73 14.68
CA LEU A 304 20.47 0.44 14.60
C LEU A 304 19.97 0.81 13.20
N LEU A 305 19.20 -0.08 12.59
CA LEU A 305 18.69 0.06 11.23
C LEU A 305 17.21 -0.30 11.15
N THR A 306 16.48 0.32 10.22
CA THR A 306 15.15 -0.14 9.85
C THR A 306 15.22 -1.30 8.86
N ARG A 307 14.10 -2.05 8.72
CA ARG A 307 13.90 -3.18 7.81
C ARG A 307 14.44 -2.92 6.40
N THR A 308 14.27 -1.70 5.89
CA THR A 308 14.70 -1.27 4.54
C THR A 308 16.19 -1.47 4.26
N PHE A 309 17.05 -1.39 5.28
CA PHE A 309 18.51 -1.63 5.11
C PHE A 309 18.89 -3.10 5.14
N GLY A 310 17.93 -4.00 5.40
CA GLY A 310 18.08 -5.44 5.26
C GLY A 310 18.35 -5.88 3.82
N ARG A 311 18.07 -5.01 2.85
CA ARG A 311 18.23 -5.23 1.41
C ARG A 311 19.15 -4.19 0.76
N GLY A 312 19.86 -4.58 -0.31
CA GLY A 312 20.70 -3.68 -1.13
C GLY A 312 21.94 -3.03 -0.49
N THR A 313 22.05 -3.03 0.85
CA THR A 313 23.15 -2.34 1.57
C THR A 313 24.30 -3.27 1.93
N ASP A 314 25.54 -2.89 1.62
CA ASP A 314 26.72 -3.71 1.91
C ASP A 314 27.55 -3.18 3.08
N PHE A 315 27.73 -4.02 4.11
CA PHE A 315 28.51 -3.73 5.31
C PHE A 315 29.85 -4.46 5.24
N MET A 316 30.74 -3.98 4.37
CA MET A 316 32.05 -4.61 4.17
C MET A 316 32.92 -4.52 5.43
N CYS A 317 33.28 -5.66 5.99
CA CYS A 317 34.23 -5.75 7.09
C CYS A 317 35.67 -5.70 6.54
N ARG A 318 36.36 -4.56 6.69
CA ARG A 318 37.79 -4.44 6.34
C ARG A 318 38.71 -4.53 7.55
N ASN A 319 38.14 -4.67 8.75
CA ASN A 319 38.88 -4.66 9.99
C ASN A 319 39.28 -6.09 10.38
N GLN A 320 40.58 -6.40 10.29
CA GLN A 320 41.10 -7.74 10.58
C GLN A 320 40.89 -8.16 12.05
N GLN A 321 40.97 -7.22 13.00
CA GLN A 321 40.69 -7.51 14.41
C GLN A 321 39.23 -7.92 14.60
N LEU A 322 38.30 -7.22 13.94
CA LEU A 322 36.88 -7.56 13.98
C LEU A 322 36.64 -8.99 13.46
N LEU A 323 37.26 -9.37 12.33
CA LEU A 323 37.14 -10.72 11.78
C LEU A 323 37.69 -11.80 12.73
N LEU A 324 38.84 -11.54 13.38
CA LEU A 324 39.41 -12.45 14.38
C LEU A 324 38.49 -12.62 15.59
N ASN A 325 37.83 -11.54 16.01
CA ASN A 325 36.87 -11.54 17.12
C ASN A 325 35.52 -12.22 16.76
N GLY A 326 35.34 -12.72 15.53
CA GLY A 326 34.11 -13.39 15.08
C GLY A 326 33.24 -12.56 14.14
N GLY A 327 33.74 -11.41 13.69
CA GLY A 327 33.12 -10.54 12.70
C GLY A 327 31.82 -9.88 13.16
N ILE A 328 31.01 -9.45 12.20
CA ILE A 328 29.76 -8.71 12.45
C ILE A 328 28.71 -9.66 13.03
N HIS A 329 28.04 -9.23 14.10
CA HIS A 329 26.84 -9.86 14.61
C HIS A 329 25.61 -9.15 14.02
N VAL A 330 24.66 -9.91 13.48
CA VAL A 330 23.38 -9.38 13.01
C VAL A 330 22.29 -9.82 13.98
N LEU A 331 21.58 -8.83 14.54
CA LEU A 331 20.42 -9.04 15.40
C LEU A 331 19.17 -8.56 14.67
N GLN A 332 18.24 -9.46 14.40
CA GLN A 332 16.94 -9.12 13.84
C GLN A 332 15.88 -9.09 14.94
N THR A 333 15.17 -7.98 15.10
CA THR A 333 14.25 -7.79 16.23
C THR A 333 12.77 -8.05 15.88
N PHE A 334 12.50 -8.57 14.68
CA PHE A 334 11.16 -8.81 14.15
C PHE A 334 11.13 -10.06 13.27
N PHE A 335 9.95 -10.64 13.06
CA PHE A 335 9.80 -11.82 12.20
C PHE A 335 9.44 -11.40 10.78
N SER A 336 10.35 -11.63 9.83
CA SER A 336 10.16 -11.28 8.42
C SER A 336 8.97 -12.02 7.81
N ALA A 337 8.12 -11.29 7.08
CA ALA A 337 6.98 -11.86 6.36
C ALA A 337 7.41 -12.82 5.25
N GLU A 338 8.52 -12.50 4.58
CA GLU A 338 9.13 -13.31 3.53
C GLU A 338 10.40 -13.99 4.04
N LEU A 339 10.59 -15.26 3.67
CA LEU A 339 11.80 -15.99 4.02
C LEU A 339 13.04 -15.40 3.31
N SER A 340 12.87 -14.90 2.08
CA SER A 340 13.92 -14.20 1.31
C SER A 340 14.49 -13.01 2.09
N GLU A 341 13.64 -12.17 2.67
CA GLU A 341 14.02 -11.00 3.47
C GLU A 341 14.88 -11.41 4.68
N GLU A 342 14.44 -12.43 5.43
CA GLU A 342 15.19 -12.93 6.58
C GLU A 342 16.60 -13.39 6.17
N TYR A 343 16.71 -14.17 5.08
CA TYR A 343 18.02 -14.62 4.57
C TYR A 343 18.91 -13.47 4.12
N GLN A 344 18.32 -12.41 3.55
CA GLN A 344 19.06 -11.22 3.13
C GLN A 344 19.58 -10.40 4.33
N ILE A 345 18.78 -10.21 5.38
CA ILE A 345 19.19 -9.59 6.64
C ILE A 345 20.30 -10.41 7.29
N MET A 346 20.07 -11.72 7.42
CA MET A 346 21.03 -12.68 7.97
C MET A 346 22.37 -12.64 7.20
N GLY A 347 22.33 -12.40 5.89
CA GLY A 347 23.49 -12.28 5.01
C GLY A 347 24.30 -10.99 5.15
N ARG A 348 23.92 -10.04 6.02
CA ARG A 348 24.67 -8.78 6.22
C ARG A 348 25.92 -8.91 7.08
N GLY A 349 26.07 -9.99 7.86
CA GLY A 349 27.19 -10.15 8.81
C GLY A 349 28.36 -11.05 8.37
N ALA A 350 28.14 -12.01 7.46
CA ALA A 350 29.12 -13.04 7.10
C ALA A 350 29.27 -13.16 5.57
N ARG A 351 29.88 -12.15 4.95
CA ARG A 351 30.04 -12.03 3.49
C ARG A 351 31.43 -12.46 3.03
N GLN A 352 31.54 -12.95 1.80
CA GLN A 352 32.84 -13.23 1.15
C GLN A 352 33.80 -14.13 1.97
N GLY A 353 33.27 -15.05 2.78
CA GLY A 353 34.06 -15.93 3.65
C GLY A 353 34.33 -15.37 5.05
N ASP A 354 33.88 -14.16 5.35
CA ASP A 354 33.98 -13.56 6.68
C ASP A 354 33.24 -14.37 7.74
N ARG A 355 33.78 -14.35 8.96
CA ARG A 355 33.08 -14.82 10.14
C ARG A 355 31.96 -13.83 10.49
N GLY A 356 30.88 -14.36 11.04
CA GLY A 356 29.79 -13.56 11.55
C GLY A 356 28.80 -14.42 12.32
N SER A 357 27.86 -13.80 13.02
CA SER A 357 26.80 -14.53 13.71
C SER A 357 25.46 -13.85 13.51
N TYR A 358 24.38 -14.62 13.68
CA TYR A 358 23.03 -14.12 13.56
C TYR A 358 22.16 -14.59 14.73
N ARG A 359 21.31 -13.69 15.22
CA ARG A 359 20.32 -13.98 16.27
C ARG A 359 19.04 -13.22 15.99
N MET A 360 17.93 -13.76 16.49
CA MET A 360 16.61 -13.18 16.37
C MET A 360 15.96 -13.08 17.75
N ILE A 361 15.52 -11.87 18.11
CA ILE A 361 14.76 -11.59 19.35
C ILE A 361 13.41 -11.03 18.92
N LEU A 362 12.35 -11.80 19.14
CA LEU A 362 11.01 -11.49 18.68
C LEU A 362 10.14 -11.07 19.86
N LEU A 363 9.38 -10.00 19.68
CA LEU A 363 8.33 -9.66 20.62
C LEU A 363 7.13 -10.59 20.40
N ASP A 364 6.60 -11.17 21.48
CA ASP A 364 5.51 -12.14 21.43
C ASP A 364 4.24 -11.61 20.74
N LYS A 365 3.84 -10.37 21.06
CA LYS A 365 2.67 -9.71 20.47
C LYS A 365 2.79 -9.53 18.95
N ASP A 366 4.00 -9.33 18.44
CA ASP A 366 4.25 -9.18 17.02
C ASP A 366 4.09 -10.50 16.25
N LEU A 367 3.87 -11.65 16.92
CA LEU A 367 3.64 -12.94 16.26
C LEU A 367 2.17 -13.23 15.96
N GLU A 368 1.26 -12.32 16.33
CA GLU A 368 -0.16 -12.44 16.03
C GLU A 368 -0.43 -12.61 14.54
N TRP A 369 0.28 -11.85 13.69
CA TRP A 369 0.10 -11.92 12.23
C TRP A 369 0.52 -13.28 11.64
N VAL A 370 1.25 -14.14 12.36
CA VAL A 370 1.66 -15.48 11.89
C VAL A 370 0.97 -16.63 12.63
N LEU A 371 0.61 -16.44 13.90
CA LEU A 371 -0.12 -17.44 14.71
C LEU A 371 -1.64 -17.24 14.68
N GLY A 372 -2.12 -16.06 14.31
CA GLY A 372 -3.53 -15.66 14.34
C GLY A 372 -3.95 -15.09 15.70
N SER A 373 -5.22 -14.70 15.83
CA SER A 373 -5.76 -14.04 17.04
C SER A 373 -5.64 -14.87 18.32
N MET A 374 -5.48 -16.19 18.21
CA MET A 374 -5.27 -17.10 19.34
C MET A 374 -3.78 -17.26 19.71
N TRP A 375 -2.89 -16.37 19.26
CA TRP A 375 -1.44 -16.51 19.44
C TRP A 375 -1.02 -16.66 20.91
N LYS A 376 -1.72 -16.02 21.85
CA LYS A 376 -1.45 -16.14 23.30
C LYS A 376 -1.64 -17.56 23.82
N GLU A 377 -2.52 -18.33 23.20
CA GLU A 377 -2.76 -19.74 23.53
C GLU A 377 -1.89 -20.69 22.70
N GLU A 378 -1.61 -20.34 21.45
CA GLU A 378 -0.82 -21.18 20.53
C GLU A 378 0.68 -21.12 20.82
N LEU A 379 1.23 -19.94 21.10
CA LEU A 379 2.66 -19.75 21.33
C LEU A 379 3.22 -20.61 22.49
N PRO A 380 2.56 -20.71 23.66
CA PRO A 380 3.03 -21.58 24.74
C PRO A 380 3.00 -23.08 24.43
N LYS A 381 2.23 -23.52 23.43
CA LYS A 381 2.16 -24.93 23.02
C LYS A 381 3.37 -25.36 22.18
N ILE A 382 4.14 -24.40 21.66
CA ILE A 382 5.29 -24.65 20.80
C ILE A 382 6.53 -24.85 21.68
N SER A 383 7.23 -25.97 21.49
CA SER A 383 8.50 -26.22 22.17
C SER A 383 9.56 -25.19 21.76
N SER A 384 10.38 -24.75 22.70
CA SER A 384 11.49 -23.82 22.43
C SER A 384 12.46 -24.35 21.36
N THR A 385 12.67 -25.68 21.30
CA THR A 385 13.54 -26.32 20.32
C THR A 385 12.98 -26.38 18.90
N THR A 386 11.65 -26.27 18.73
CA THR A 386 10.97 -26.31 17.42
C THR A 386 10.30 -24.99 17.07
N LEU A 387 10.53 -23.95 17.88
CA LEU A 387 9.88 -22.65 17.78
C LEU A 387 10.02 -22.01 16.40
N TYR A 388 11.26 -21.88 15.91
CA TYR A 388 11.51 -21.31 14.60
C TYR A 388 10.89 -22.14 13.47
N GLU A 389 10.93 -23.47 13.55
CA GLU A 389 10.38 -24.34 12.52
C GLU A 389 8.85 -24.20 12.42
N ALA A 390 8.17 -24.16 13.57
CA ALA A 390 6.73 -23.97 13.64
C ALA A 390 6.31 -22.60 13.06
N LEU A 391 7.00 -21.53 13.46
CA LEU A 391 6.76 -20.17 12.95
C LEU A 391 7.02 -20.08 11.44
N ASN A 392 8.13 -20.66 10.98
CA ASN A 392 8.48 -20.66 9.56
C ASN A 392 7.47 -21.45 8.70
N LYS A 393 6.96 -22.58 9.21
CA LYS A 393 5.91 -23.36 8.54
C LYS A 393 4.62 -22.56 8.42
N ALA A 394 4.20 -21.89 9.49
CA ALA A 394 3.02 -21.03 9.49
C ALA A 394 3.19 -19.84 8.52
N ARG A 395 4.33 -19.16 8.56
CA ARG A 395 4.70 -18.10 7.60
C ARG A 395 4.61 -18.57 6.15
N SER A 396 5.25 -19.70 5.84
CA SER A 396 5.32 -20.22 4.46
C SER A 396 3.93 -20.58 3.93
N ALA A 397 3.08 -21.17 4.76
CA ALA A 397 1.70 -21.48 4.38
C ALA A 397 0.87 -20.21 4.09
N ARG A 398 1.03 -19.16 4.93
CA ARG A 398 0.36 -17.86 4.72
C ARG A 398 0.86 -17.17 3.44
N TYR A 399 2.17 -17.15 3.23
CA TYR A 399 2.76 -16.54 2.04
C TYR A 399 2.33 -17.24 0.75
N GLU A 400 2.27 -18.58 0.75
CA GLU A 400 1.78 -19.36 -0.40
C GLU A 400 0.30 -19.04 -0.73
N SER A 401 -0.55 -18.92 0.30
CA SER A 401 -1.95 -18.52 0.11
C SER A 401 -2.08 -17.12 -0.46
N LYS A 402 -1.23 -16.17 -0.03
CA LYS A 402 -1.20 -14.80 -0.55
C LYS A 402 -0.79 -14.79 -2.03
N CYS A 403 0.25 -15.55 -2.40
CA CYS A 403 0.72 -15.62 -3.78
C CYS A 403 -0.29 -16.30 -4.72
N GLY A 404 -1.04 -17.30 -4.27
CA GLY A 404 -2.09 -17.95 -5.08
C GLY A 404 -3.23 -17.00 -5.50
N ALA A 405 -3.45 -15.90 -4.78
CA ALA A 405 -4.45 -14.89 -5.12
C ALA A 405 -3.97 -13.88 -6.19
N LYS A 406 -2.66 -13.83 -6.48
CA LYS A 406 -2.06 -12.84 -7.42
C LYS A 406 -2.56 -13.00 -8.86
N ASP A 407 -3.01 -14.19 -9.27
CA ASP A 407 -3.42 -14.46 -10.65
C ASP A 407 -4.76 -13.82 -11.05
N LEU A 408 -5.61 -13.43 -10.08
CA LEU A 408 -6.97 -12.96 -10.35
C LEU A 408 -7.05 -11.57 -11.01
N ASN A 409 -5.96 -10.77 -10.96
CA ASN A 409 -5.95 -9.39 -11.50
C ASN A 409 -5.16 -9.20 -12.79
N ILE A 410 -4.42 -10.23 -13.20
CA ILE A 410 -3.47 -10.09 -14.30
C ILE A 410 -4.20 -9.92 -15.63
N GLU A 411 -5.40 -10.48 -15.79
CA GLU A 411 -6.17 -10.42 -17.04
C GLU A 411 -6.63 -9.00 -17.41
N GLN A 412 -7.09 -8.21 -16.44
CA GLN A 412 -7.42 -6.80 -16.72
C GLN A 412 -6.15 -6.00 -17.02
N CYS A 413 -5.09 -6.21 -16.24
CA CYS A 413 -3.80 -5.56 -16.44
C CYS A 413 -3.19 -5.90 -17.82
N LYS A 414 -3.41 -7.13 -18.32
CA LYS A 414 -3.05 -7.58 -19.67
C LYS A 414 -3.79 -6.81 -20.75
N CYS A 415 -5.10 -6.67 -20.60
CA CYS A 415 -5.94 -5.90 -21.53
C CYS A 415 -5.47 -4.44 -21.61
N ASP A 416 -5.24 -3.80 -20.46
CA ASP A 416 -4.81 -2.40 -20.39
C ASP A 416 -3.39 -2.21 -20.93
N HIS A 417 -2.49 -3.15 -20.64
CA HIS A 417 -1.13 -3.18 -21.19
C HIS A 417 -1.15 -3.28 -22.73
N LYS A 418 -1.98 -4.17 -23.28
CA LYS A 418 -2.13 -4.32 -24.72
C LYS A 418 -2.67 -3.05 -25.37
N ALA A 419 -3.73 -2.47 -24.82
CA ALA A 419 -4.29 -1.22 -25.32
C ALA A 419 -3.26 -0.08 -25.32
N SER A 420 -2.41 -0.03 -24.29
CA SER A 420 -1.33 0.96 -24.18
C SER A 420 -0.19 0.73 -25.19
N LYS A 421 0.12 -0.52 -25.52
CA LYS A 421 1.05 -0.85 -26.62
C LYS A 421 0.49 -0.48 -27.98
N ASP A 422 -0.79 -0.77 -28.23
CA ASP A 422 -1.48 -0.40 -29.47
C ASP A 422 -1.51 1.13 -29.63
N PHE A 423 -1.69 1.86 -28.54
CA PHE A 423 -1.54 3.32 -28.50
C PHE A 423 -0.13 3.78 -28.88
N MET A 424 0.93 3.18 -28.35
CA MET A 424 2.31 3.53 -28.73
C MET A 424 2.61 3.24 -30.20
N ALA A 425 2.10 2.13 -30.73
CA ALA A 425 2.21 1.80 -32.15
C ALA A 425 1.46 2.83 -33.02
N ALA A 426 0.24 3.20 -32.62
CA ALA A 426 -0.56 4.22 -33.30
C ALA A 426 0.12 5.61 -33.28
N LEU A 427 0.76 5.97 -32.16
CA LEU A 427 1.53 7.21 -32.03
C LEU A 427 2.73 7.22 -32.99
N SER A 428 3.47 6.11 -33.06
CA SER A 428 4.61 5.93 -33.96
C SER A 428 4.18 5.97 -35.43
N ALA A 429 3.02 5.39 -35.75
CA ALA A 429 2.41 5.41 -37.07
C ALA A 429 1.68 6.72 -37.40
N ARG A 430 1.62 7.68 -36.47
CA ARG A 430 0.87 8.96 -36.57
C ARG A 430 -0.62 8.77 -36.88
N ASN A 431 -1.23 7.68 -36.42
CA ASN A 431 -2.67 7.46 -36.53
C ASN A 431 -3.41 8.26 -35.46
N MET A 432 -3.67 9.53 -35.77
CA MET A 432 -4.26 10.49 -34.83
C MET A 432 -5.67 10.12 -34.36
N ASN A 433 -6.43 9.34 -35.12
CA ASN A 433 -7.79 8.94 -34.72
C ASN A 433 -7.73 7.95 -33.56
N VAL A 434 -6.87 6.93 -33.66
CA VAL A 434 -6.67 5.96 -32.58
C VAL A 434 -6.06 6.63 -31.35
N VAL A 435 -5.06 7.51 -31.55
CA VAL A 435 -4.43 8.28 -30.46
C VAL A 435 -5.45 9.12 -29.71
N LYS A 436 -6.30 9.88 -30.43
CA LYS A 436 -7.32 10.73 -29.79
C LYS A 436 -8.38 9.91 -29.06
N ASN A 437 -8.85 8.81 -29.66
CA ASN A 437 -9.84 7.94 -29.02
C ASN A 437 -9.29 7.33 -27.74
N PHE A 438 -8.07 6.78 -27.79
CA PHE A 438 -7.41 6.22 -26.61
C PHE A 438 -7.24 7.27 -25.50
N LEU A 439 -6.68 8.44 -25.81
CA LEU A 439 -6.49 9.49 -24.82
C LEU A 439 -7.82 10.01 -24.26
N SER A 440 -8.87 10.07 -25.08
CA SER A 440 -10.22 10.47 -24.63
C SER A 440 -10.82 9.47 -23.66
N GLU A 441 -10.61 8.17 -23.88
CA GLU A 441 -11.10 7.12 -22.97
C GLU A 441 -10.28 7.09 -21.68
N GLN A 442 -8.95 7.13 -21.78
CA GLN A 442 -8.06 7.05 -20.62
C GLN A 442 -8.14 8.28 -19.71
N ASN A 443 -8.41 9.45 -20.28
CA ASN A 443 -8.51 10.70 -19.52
C ASN A 443 -9.94 11.17 -19.31
N LYS A 444 -10.93 10.31 -19.58
CA LYS A 444 -12.35 10.66 -19.42
C LYS A 444 -12.59 11.14 -17.98
N GLY A 445 -13.06 12.38 -17.83
CA GLY A 445 -13.25 13.01 -16.53
C GLY A 445 -14.57 12.61 -15.90
N ALA A 446 -14.73 12.92 -14.61
CA ALA A 446 -15.95 12.67 -13.86
C ALA A 446 -17.18 13.31 -14.55
N ASN A 447 -18.27 12.58 -14.71
CA ASN A 447 -19.51 13.17 -15.16
C ASN A 447 -19.99 14.11 -14.06
N ILE A 448 -19.99 15.40 -14.37
CA ILE A 448 -20.55 16.46 -13.53
C ILE A 448 -22.08 16.37 -13.61
N ILE A 449 -22.62 15.27 -13.12
CA ILE A 449 -24.03 15.03 -12.88
C ILE A 449 -24.17 14.98 -11.35
N ASN A 450 -25.37 15.29 -10.81
CA ASN A 450 -25.65 15.03 -9.40
C ASN A 450 -25.33 13.57 -9.08
N VAL A 451 -24.27 13.33 -8.33
CA VAL A 451 -23.83 12.00 -7.91
C VAL A 451 -25.00 11.36 -7.17
N SER A 452 -25.51 10.24 -7.65
CA SER A 452 -26.70 9.60 -7.06
C SER A 452 -26.37 8.79 -5.81
N SER A 453 -25.09 8.46 -5.59
CA SER A 453 -24.63 7.70 -4.42
C SER A 453 -23.16 7.94 -4.07
N ARG A 454 -22.88 8.26 -2.79
CA ARG A 454 -21.54 8.42 -2.23
C ARG A 454 -21.33 7.41 -1.10
N THR A 455 -20.45 6.43 -1.32
CA THR A 455 -20.17 5.35 -0.36
C THR A 455 -18.84 5.58 0.34
N VAL A 456 -18.85 5.61 1.67
CA VAL A 456 -17.61 5.53 2.47
C VAL A 456 -17.32 4.08 2.82
N LEU A 457 -16.16 3.59 2.44
CA LEU A 457 -15.67 2.28 2.82
C LEU A 457 -14.66 2.45 3.97
N LEU A 458 -15.07 2.10 5.18
CA LEU A 458 -14.24 2.05 6.37
C LEU A 458 -13.61 0.68 6.48
N MET A 459 -12.29 0.62 6.49
CA MET A 459 -11.55 -0.62 6.62
C MET A 459 -10.52 -0.52 7.75
N ASP A 460 -10.53 -1.53 8.60
CA ASP A 460 -9.47 -1.78 9.55
C ASP A 460 -8.13 -2.00 8.82
N ALA A 461 -7.09 -1.30 9.26
CA ALA A 461 -5.72 -1.48 8.80
C ALA A 461 -4.72 -1.60 9.96
N THR A 462 -5.10 -2.28 11.04
CA THR A 462 -4.20 -2.67 12.13
C THR A 462 -3.35 -3.89 11.77
N GLY A 463 -2.40 -4.26 12.64
CA GLY A 463 -1.47 -5.38 12.41
C GLY A 463 -2.15 -6.73 12.12
N SER A 464 -3.28 -7.02 12.78
CA SER A 464 -4.08 -8.25 12.59
C SER A 464 -4.58 -8.38 11.14
N MET A 465 -4.92 -7.24 10.54
CA MET A 465 -5.38 -7.14 9.15
C MET A 465 -4.30 -7.32 8.09
N SER A 466 -3.01 -7.41 8.43
CA SER A 466 -1.91 -7.50 7.46
C SER A 466 -2.12 -8.52 6.33
N THR A 467 -2.74 -9.66 6.62
CA THR A 467 -3.05 -10.70 5.62
C THR A 467 -4.38 -10.46 4.89
N LEU A 468 -5.40 -9.97 5.60
CA LEU A 468 -6.76 -9.81 5.08
C LEU A 468 -6.92 -8.54 4.27
N LEU A 469 -6.15 -7.50 4.59
CA LEU A 469 -6.17 -6.19 3.97
C LEU A 469 -5.92 -6.25 2.47
N SER A 470 -4.98 -7.08 2.01
CA SER A 470 -4.67 -7.19 0.56
C SER A 470 -5.85 -7.78 -0.23
N ALA A 471 -6.45 -8.85 0.28
CA ALA A 471 -7.60 -9.47 -0.37
C ALA A 471 -8.89 -8.65 -0.22
N ALA A 472 -9.04 -7.90 0.89
CA ALA A 472 -10.12 -6.94 1.05
C ALA A 472 -10.01 -5.79 0.04
N LYS A 473 -8.82 -5.22 -0.15
CA LYS A 473 -8.57 -4.21 -1.19
C LYS A 473 -8.89 -4.73 -2.58
N GLU A 474 -8.52 -5.97 -2.89
CA GLU A 474 -8.81 -6.51 -4.21
C GLU A 474 -10.30 -6.71 -4.44
N THR A 475 -11.01 -7.18 -3.41
CA THR A 475 -12.46 -7.30 -3.43
C THR A 475 -13.11 -5.94 -3.73
N VAL A 476 -12.56 -4.88 -3.16
CA VAL A 476 -12.99 -3.48 -3.32
C VAL A 476 -12.67 -2.91 -4.71
N CYS A 477 -11.54 -3.27 -5.29
CA CYS A 477 -11.26 -2.93 -6.70
C CYS A 477 -12.25 -3.63 -7.63
N THR A 478 -12.41 -4.94 -7.45
CA THR A 478 -13.27 -5.79 -8.28
C THR A 478 -14.72 -5.33 -8.24
N MET A 479 -15.25 -4.98 -7.06
CA MET A 479 -16.62 -4.48 -6.95
C MET A 479 -16.80 -3.14 -7.69
N PHE A 480 -15.82 -2.23 -7.59
CA PHE A 480 -15.86 -0.94 -8.26
C PHE A 480 -15.88 -1.13 -9.78
N GLU A 481 -14.98 -1.97 -10.30
CA GLU A 481 -14.87 -2.28 -11.73
C GLU A 481 -16.15 -2.95 -12.27
N ARG A 482 -16.72 -3.92 -11.54
CA ARG A 482 -17.96 -4.59 -11.92
C ARG A 482 -19.16 -3.64 -11.91
N ALA A 483 -19.30 -2.80 -10.88
CA ALA A 483 -20.36 -1.79 -10.81
C ALA A 483 -20.28 -0.83 -12.00
N SER A 484 -19.08 -0.31 -12.29
CA SER A 484 -18.82 0.60 -13.42
C SER A 484 -19.17 -0.04 -14.76
N THR A 485 -18.84 -1.33 -14.92
CA THR A 485 -19.13 -2.10 -16.14
C THR A 485 -20.63 -2.26 -16.38
N VAL A 486 -21.39 -2.62 -15.34
CA VAL A 486 -22.83 -2.82 -15.43
C VAL A 486 -23.56 -1.50 -15.74
N LEU A 487 -23.15 -0.39 -15.12
CA LEU A 487 -23.69 0.93 -15.43
C LEU A 487 -23.46 1.30 -16.89
N LYS A 488 -22.23 1.08 -17.41
CA LYS A 488 -21.89 1.34 -18.81
C LYS A 488 -22.77 0.53 -19.78
N GLU A 489 -23.02 -0.74 -19.50
CA GLU A 489 -23.86 -1.60 -20.34
C GLU A 489 -25.35 -1.22 -20.33
N LYS A 490 -25.83 -0.63 -19.23
CA LYS A 490 -27.18 -0.06 -19.15
C LYS A 490 -27.29 1.32 -19.83
N GLY A 491 -26.19 1.88 -20.33
CA GLY A 491 -26.16 3.24 -20.86
C GLY A 491 -26.22 4.31 -19.77
N LEU A 492 -26.00 3.92 -18.50
CA LEU A 492 -25.90 4.84 -17.37
C LEU A 492 -24.46 5.36 -17.24
N PRO A 493 -24.26 6.56 -16.67
CA PRO A 493 -22.93 7.09 -16.39
C PRO A 493 -22.14 6.11 -15.50
N ASN A 494 -20.95 5.71 -15.94
CA ASN A 494 -20.11 4.72 -15.25
C ASN A 494 -19.48 5.24 -13.94
N ASP A 495 -19.67 6.52 -13.66
CA ASP A 495 -19.23 7.33 -12.53
C ASP A 495 -20.42 7.96 -11.79
N ALA A 496 -21.63 7.41 -11.99
CA ALA A 496 -22.83 7.84 -11.27
C ALA A 496 -22.72 7.63 -9.74
N PHE A 497 -21.70 6.92 -9.28
CA PHE A 497 -21.34 6.76 -7.87
C PHE A 497 -19.91 7.21 -7.61
N GLN A 498 -19.66 7.63 -6.37
CA GLN A 498 -18.30 7.87 -5.86
C GLN A 498 -18.04 6.96 -4.66
N MET A 499 -16.78 6.58 -4.50
CA MET A 499 -16.34 5.89 -3.29
C MET A 499 -15.17 6.61 -2.65
N GLN A 500 -15.17 6.62 -1.32
CA GLN A 500 -14.00 6.98 -0.53
C GLN A 500 -13.51 5.75 0.22
N PHE A 501 -12.24 5.40 0.05
CA PHE A 501 -11.57 4.39 0.87
C PHE A 501 -10.95 5.07 2.08
N VAL A 502 -11.30 4.60 3.27
CA VAL A 502 -10.86 5.16 4.52
C VAL A 502 -10.36 4.03 5.39
N VAL A 503 -9.15 4.16 5.90
CA VAL A 503 -8.63 3.24 6.90
C VAL A 503 -8.60 3.87 8.26
N TYR A 504 -9.06 3.12 9.25
CA TYR A 504 -8.89 3.42 10.66
C TYR A 504 -7.92 2.41 11.28
N ARG A 505 -7.21 2.85 12.32
CA ARG A 505 -6.26 2.04 13.09
C ARG A 505 -6.45 2.32 14.57
N ASP A 506 -5.48 1.93 15.38
CA ASP A 506 -5.47 2.14 16.82
C ASP A 506 -4.77 3.47 17.22
N TYR A 507 -4.95 3.91 18.46
CA TYR A 507 -4.41 5.15 19.05
C TYR A 507 -2.90 5.13 19.22
N ASP A 508 -2.25 3.96 19.09
CA ASP A 508 -0.80 3.84 18.96
C ASP A 508 -0.27 4.44 17.66
N CYS A 509 -1.15 4.65 16.68
CA CYS A 509 -0.89 5.44 15.50
C CYS A 509 -1.16 6.93 15.79
N LYS A 510 -0.19 7.80 15.45
CA LYS A 510 -0.34 9.26 15.53
C LYS A 510 -1.42 9.77 14.55
N GLU A 511 -1.75 11.07 14.60
CA GLU A 511 -2.83 11.70 13.81
C GLU A 511 -2.87 11.32 12.32
N ASP A 512 -1.70 11.25 11.67
CA ASP A 512 -1.57 10.91 10.24
C ASP A 512 -1.69 9.41 9.94
N GLY A 513 -1.60 8.57 10.97
CA GLY A 513 -1.65 7.11 10.90
C GLY A 513 -2.97 6.51 11.36
N ILE A 514 -3.59 7.05 12.41
CA ILE A 514 -4.85 6.53 12.98
C ILE A 514 -6.00 6.58 11.99
N LEU A 515 -5.99 7.55 11.07
CA LEU A 515 -6.97 7.67 10.00
C LEU A 515 -6.29 8.16 8.71
N GLN A 516 -6.45 7.41 7.63
CA GLN A 516 -6.05 7.83 6.29
C GLN A 516 -7.20 7.66 5.31
N SER A 517 -7.47 8.68 4.52
CA SER A 517 -8.56 8.68 3.55
C SER A 517 -8.06 8.97 2.14
N SER A 518 -8.64 8.26 1.17
CA SER A 518 -8.56 8.63 -0.24
C SER A 518 -9.40 9.89 -0.48
N SER A 519 -9.22 10.46 -1.66
CA SER A 519 -10.20 11.37 -2.24
C SER A 519 -11.48 10.62 -2.61
N TRP A 520 -12.51 11.34 -3.03
CA TRP A 520 -13.70 10.74 -3.60
C TRP A 520 -13.42 10.29 -5.03
N GLU A 521 -13.33 8.97 -5.24
CA GLU A 521 -12.95 8.39 -6.51
C GLU A 521 -14.16 7.96 -7.33
N THR A 522 -14.14 8.32 -8.60
CA THR A 522 -15.05 7.85 -9.65
C THR A 522 -14.41 6.79 -10.55
N LYS A 523 -13.10 6.54 -10.38
CA LYS A 523 -12.30 5.65 -11.22
C LYS A 523 -11.64 4.56 -10.38
N PRO A 524 -11.81 3.26 -10.74
CA PRO A 524 -11.23 2.17 -9.96
C PRO A 524 -9.70 2.25 -9.87
N GLY A 525 -9.01 2.68 -10.93
CA GLY A 525 -7.54 2.74 -10.96
C GLY A 525 -6.93 3.72 -9.94
N ASN A 526 -7.57 4.86 -9.69
CA ASN A 526 -7.11 5.82 -8.69
C ASN A 526 -7.28 5.25 -7.27
N LEU A 527 -8.44 4.66 -6.99
CA LEU A 527 -8.74 4.02 -5.71
C LEU A 527 -7.77 2.86 -5.46
N ARG A 528 -7.50 2.03 -6.47
CA ARG A 528 -6.50 0.96 -6.46
C ARG A 528 -5.11 1.49 -6.10
N SER A 529 -4.68 2.55 -6.79
CA SER A 529 -3.39 3.20 -6.56
C SER A 529 -3.23 3.70 -5.12
N PHE A 530 -4.29 4.25 -4.52
CA PHE A 530 -4.29 4.64 -3.10
C PHE A 530 -4.22 3.42 -2.18
N MET A 531 -5.07 2.41 -2.42
CA MET A 531 -5.15 1.21 -1.61
C MET A 531 -3.85 0.41 -1.58
N GLU A 532 -3.12 0.30 -2.69
CA GLU A 532 -1.82 -0.39 -2.76
C GLU A 532 -0.79 0.19 -1.76
N LYS A 533 -0.89 1.49 -1.44
CA LYS A 533 0.04 2.21 -0.58
C LYS A 533 -0.29 2.11 0.91
N ILE A 534 -1.48 1.65 1.25
CA ILE A 534 -1.91 1.43 2.62
C ILE A 534 -1.26 0.14 3.13
N SER A 535 -0.65 0.17 4.31
CA SER A 535 -0.19 -1.04 5.00
C SER A 535 -0.90 -1.18 6.36
N ALA A 536 -0.95 -2.42 6.84
CA ALA A 536 -1.35 -2.71 8.22
C ALA A 536 -0.32 -2.11 9.18
N LYS A 537 -0.77 -1.37 10.20
CA LYS A 537 0.09 -0.71 11.20
C LYS A 537 -0.64 -0.52 12.53
N GLY A 538 0.11 -0.48 13.62
CA GLY A 538 -0.46 -0.33 14.95
C GLY A 538 -1.25 -1.56 15.40
N GLY A 539 -2.03 -1.38 16.46
CA GLY A 539 -2.71 -2.44 17.19
C GLY A 539 -1.89 -2.84 18.42
N GLY A 540 -2.31 -2.35 19.58
CA GLY A 540 -1.72 -2.68 20.88
C GLY A 540 -2.61 -3.58 21.74
N ASP A 541 -3.91 -3.55 21.49
CA ASP A 541 -4.94 -4.36 22.14
C ASP A 541 -5.93 -4.96 21.12
N TYR A 542 -6.98 -5.61 21.61
CA TYR A 542 -7.92 -6.31 20.74
C TYR A 542 -8.93 -5.38 20.08
N GLU A 543 -9.26 -4.25 20.71
CA GLU A 543 -10.27 -3.32 20.24
C GLU A 543 -9.67 -2.19 19.40
N GLU A 544 -10.42 -1.68 18.42
CA GLU A 544 -9.91 -0.68 17.48
C GLU A 544 -10.71 0.62 17.47
N ALA A 545 -10.11 1.69 16.92
CA ALA A 545 -10.72 3.02 16.87
C ALA A 545 -11.77 3.17 15.74
N ILE A 546 -12.73 2.24 15.66
CA ILE A 546 -13.85 2.27 14.70
C ILE A 546 -14.60 3.61 14.75
N GLU A 547 -14.71 4.19 15.95
CA GLU A 547 -15.36 5.48 16.17
C GLU A 547 -14.71 6.62 15.37
N ILE A 548 -13.40 6.56 15.12
CA ILE A 548 -12.68 7.56 14.33
C ILE A 548 -13.08 7.45 12.85
N GLY A 549 -13.23 6.23 12.33
CA GLY A 549 -13.76 5.99 10.98
C GLY A 549 -15.19 6.50 10.81
N LEU A 550 -16.07 6.18 11.77
CA LEU A 550 -17.47 6.64 11.76
C LEU A 550 -17.59 8.17 11.90
N TRP A 551 -16.75 8.77 12.75
CA TRP A 551 -16.64 10.22 12.88
C TRP A 551 -16.26 10.88 11.56
N HIS A 552 -15.26 10.34 10.85
CA HIS A 552 -14.85 10.84 9.53
C HIS A 552 -15.99 10.77 8.53
N ALA A 553 -16.70 9.64 8.47
CA ALA A 553 -17.86 9.48 7.57
C ALA A 553 -18.93 10.56 7.84
N LEU A 554 -19.19 10.91 9.09
CA LEU A 554 -20.08 12.01 9.44
C LEU A 554 -19.57 13.37 8.97
N GLN A 555 -18.27 13.65 9.08
CA GLN A 555 -17.69 14.88 8.52
C GLN A 555 -17.87 14.97 7.01
N GLN A 556 -17.74 13.83 6.30
CA GLN A 556 -17.99 13.77 4.87
C GLN A 556 -19.47 13.97 4.51
N ASN A 557 -20.39 13.59 5.39
CA ASN A 557 -21.81 13.83 5.19
C ASN A 557 -22.21 15.31 5.32
N GLU A 558 -21.45 16.13 6.04
CA GLU A 558 -21.71 17.57 6.12
C GLU A 558 -21.31 18.33 4.84
N GLN A 559 -20.71 17.64 3.86
CA GLN A 559 -20.41 18.19 2.53
C GLN A 559 -21.69 18.27 1.67
N PRO A 560 -21.73 19.14 0.64
CA PRO A 560 -22.95 19.43 -0.13
C PRO A 560 -23.69 18.22 -0.70
N ASP A 561 -22.97 17.17 -1.08
CA ASP A 561 -23.53 15.96 -1.70
C ASP A 561 -23.83 14.83 -0.69
N GLY A 562 -23.50 15.00 0.59
CA GLY A 562 -23.72 14.02 1.65
C GLY A 562 -23.06 12.66 1.41
N ILE A 563 -23.44 11.64 2.19
CA ILE A 563 -23.11 10.23 1.92
C ILE A 563 -24.38 9.38 1.92
N SER A 564 -24.42 8.33 1.11
CA SER A 564 -25.59 7.46 0.97
C SER A 564 -25.53 6.22 1.86
N GLN A 565 -24.32 5.74 2.17
CA GLN A 565 -24.09 4.54 2.97
C GLN A 565 -22.64 4.45 3.43
N ILE A 566 -22.43 3.60 4.44
CA ILE A 566 -21.11 3.24 4.95
C ILE A 566 -20.96 1.72 4.86
N ILE A 567 -19.81 1.26 4.41
CA ILE A 567 -19.41 -0.14 4.47
C ILE A 567 -18.26 -0.24 5.45
N LEU A 568 -18.46 -0.94 6.57
CA LEU A 568 -17.48 -1.16 7.62
C LEU A 568 -16.92 -2.57 7.51
N ILE A 569 -15.60 -2.71 7.39
CA ILE A 569 -14.89 -3.98 7.34
C ILE A 569 -13.82 -3.98 8.44
N GLY A 570 -13.74 -5.06 9.23
CA GLY A 570 -12.70 -5.22 10.25
C GLY A 570 -12.72 -6.56 10.96
N ASP A 571 -11.64 -6.88 11.67
CA ASP A 571 -11.50 -8.14 12.42
C ASP A 571 -11.63 -7.99 13.95
N ALA A 572 -11.62 -6.75 14.44
CA ALA A 572 -11.78 -6.38 15.83
C ALA A 572 -13.06 -5.54 16.12
N PRO A 573 -13.58 -5.56 17.37
CA PRO A 573 -14.68 -4.69 17.78
C PRO A 573 -14.19 -3.26 18.10
N ALA A 574 -15.14 -2.31 18.18
CA ALA A 574 -14.86 -0.93 18.60
C ALA A 574 -14.41 -0.83 20.07
N LYS A 575 -13.51 0.11 20.36
CA LYS A 575 -13.09 0.43 21.74
C LYS A 575 -14.23 0.98 22.59
N ASP A 576 -14.17 0.64 23.88
CA ASP A 576 -15.03 1.25 24.90
C ASP A 576 -14.44 2.59 25.39
N LYS A 577 -15.24 3.38 26.12
CA LYS A 577 -14.80 4.72 26.58
C LYS A 577 -13.57 4.68 27.51
N PRO A 578 -13.48 3.74 28.48
CA PRO A 578 -12.26 3.56 29.27
C PRO A 578 -11.02 3.27 28.42
N ALA A 579 -11.11 2.37 27.44
CA ALA A 579 -10.02 2.03 26.53
C ALA A 579 -9.57 3.27 25.74
N ILE A 580 -10.50 4.00 25.13
CA ILE A 580 -10.19 5.25 24.40
C ILE A 580 -9.44 6.24 25.29
N THR A 581 -9.87 6.41 26.54
CA THR A 581 -9.22 7.35 27.47
C THR A 581 -7.81 6.89 27.84
N ARG A 582 -7.64 5.60 28.14
CA ARG A 582 -6.35 4.99 28.47
C ARG A 582 -5.38 5.08 27.29
N ASP A 583 -5.80 4.67 26.10
CA ASP A 583 -4.91 4.57 24.94
C ASP A 583 -4.51 5.97 24.45
N ARG A 584 -5.40 6.97 24.56
CA ARG A 584 -5.03 8.38 24.34
C ARG A 584 -3.97 8.84 25.35
N GLN A 585 -4.11 8.47 26.62
CA GLN A 585 -3.17 8.81 27.67
C GLN A 585 -1.79 8.18 27.43
N ASP A 586 -1.77 6.90 27.07
CA ASP A 586 -0.54 6.14 26.80
C ASP A 586 0.18 6.65 25.54
N ASN A 587 -0.57 7.15 24.56
CA ASN A 587 -0.03 7.58 23.26
C ASN A 587 0.15 9.10 23.10
N GLY A 588 0.56 9.78 24.17
CA GLY A 588 0.97 11.19 24.17
C GLY A 588 0.08 12.11 25.01
N GLY A 589 -1.01 11.58 25.56
CA GLY A 589 -1.93 12.30 26.44
C GLY A 589 -2.68 13.44 25.76
N GLU A 590 -3.57 14.07 26.51
CA GLU A 590 -4.39 15.18 25.99
C GLU A 590 -3.55 16.38 25.56
N ALA A 591 -2.31 16.52 26.04
CA ALA A 591 -1.36 17.53 25.56
C ALA A 591 -1.00 17.35 24.06
N TYR A 592 -1.01 16.11 23.57
CA TYR A 592 -0.85 15.79 22.16
C TYR A 592 -2.20 15.86 21.42
N TRP A 593 -3.21 15.09 21.88
CA TRP A 593 -4.46 14.93 21.14
C TRP A 593 -5.27 16.23 21.01
N SER A 594 -5.16 17.15 21.97
CA SER A 594 -5.77 18.49 21.90
C SER A 594 -5.23 19.38 20.78
N LYS A 595 -4.14 18.98 20.11
CA LYS A 595 -3.56 19.69 18.96
C LYS A 595 -3.88 19.02 17.62
N THR A 596 -4.60 17.91 17.65
CA THR A 596 -4.96 17.12 16.47
C THR A 596 -6.40 17.36 16.06
N LYS A 597 -6.80 16.89 14.87
CA LYS A 597 -8.20 16.85 14.42
C LYS A 597 -9.13 16.00 15.31
N PHE A 598 -8.57 15.19 16.22
CA PHE A 598 -9.29 14.33 17.16
C PHE A 598 -9.28 14.88 18.59
N ILE A 599 -9.40 16.22 18.73
CA ILE A 599 -9.49 16.93 20.02
C ILE A 599 -10.52 16.28 20.94
N THR A 600 -11.75 16.09 20.44
CA THR A 600 -12.85 15.61 21.26
C THR A 600 -12.93 14.08 21.14
N PRO A 601 -12.69 13.33 22.23
CA PRO A 601 -12.87 11.89 22.19
C PRO A 601 -14.35 11.56 21.91
N THR A 602 -14.57 10.55 21.08
CA THR A 602 -15.91 10.07 20.74
C THR A 602 -16.04 8.57 21.00
N HIS A 603 -17.18 7.98 20.68
CA HIS A 603 -17.46 6.56 20.84
C HIS A 603 -18.43 6.09 19.76
N TYR A 604 -18.28 4.85 19.29
CA TYR A 604 -19.04 4.33 18.16
C TYR A 604 -20.56 4.50 18.34
N LYS A 605 -21.12 4.22 19.52
CA LYS A 605 -22.56 4.43 19.80
C LYS A 605 -23.04 5.86 19.61
N GLN A 606 -22.20 6.86 19.87
CA GLN A 606 -22.56 8.25 19.68
C GLN A 606 -22.60 8.59 18.19
N GLU A 607 -21.60 8.12 17.43
CA GLU A 607 -21.54 8.34 15.99
C GLU A 607 -22.63 7.57 15.23
N VAL A 608 -22.90 6.31 15.60
CA VAL A 608 -24.01 5.49 15.07
C VAL A 608 -25.36 6.16 15.27
N LYS A 609 -25.63 6.76 16.44
CA LYS A 609 -26.86 7.53 16.68
C LYS A 609 -27.00 8.73 15.75
N LYS A 610 -25.91 9.46 15.48
CA LYS A 610 -25.91 10.58 14.54
C LYS A 610 -26.15 10.10 13.11
N LEU A 611 -25.54 8.99 12.70
CA LEU A 611 -25.76 8.36 11.39
C LEU A 611 -27.21 7.92 11.22
N LYS A 612 -27.80 7.30 12.24
CA LYS A 612 -29.22 6.92 12.27
C LYS A 612 -30.13 8.13 12.10
N ALA A 613 -29.86 9.23 12.81
CA ALA A 613 -30.64 10.46 12.69
C ALA A 613 -30.59 11.07 11.27
N LYS A 614 -29.53 10.78 10.51
CA LYS A 614 -29.34 11.20 9.12
C LYS A 614 -29.78 10.14 8.10
N ASN A 615 -30.35 9.02 8.54
CA ASN A 615 -30.76 7.88 7.69
C ASN A 615 -29.62 7.27 6.85
N ILE A 616 -28.41 7.22 7.40
CA ILE A 616 -27.23 6.64 6.73
C ILE A 616 -27.03 5.21 7.27
N PRO A 617 -27.25 4.17 6.44
CA PRO A 617 -27.03 2.79 6.86
C PRO A 617 -25.54 2.46 6.94
N VAL A 618 -25.16 1.69 7.97
CA VAL A 618 -23.82 1.11 8.11
C VAL A 618 -23.90 -0.40 7.88
N HIS A 619 -23.40 -0.85 6.73
CA HIS A 619 -23.28 -2.27 6.43
C HIS A 619 -21.94 -2.78 6.97
N SER A 620 -21.96 -3.78 7.86
CA SER A 620 -20.80 -4.22 8.61
C SER A 620 -20.38 -5.64 8.25
N PHE A 621 -19.12 -5.85 7.90
CA PHE A 621 -18.54 -7.14 7.53
C PHE A 621 -17.43 -7.49 8.49
N TYR A 622 -17.68 -8.45 9.37
CA TYR A 622 -16.70 -8.88 10.36
C TYR A 622 -15.88 -10.06 9.83
N LEU A 623 -14.58 -10.01 10.09
CA LEU A 623 -13.61 -11.01 9.63
C LEU A 623 -13.30 -12.06 10.70
N ALA A 624 -13.47 -11.72 11.97
CA ALA A 624 -13.32 -12.62 13.09
C ALA A 624 -14.58 -12.64 13.98
N ALA A 625 -14.81 -13.78 14.64
CA ALA A 625 -16.01 -14.00 15.45
C ALA A 625 -16.14 -13.03 16.64
N GLY A 626 -15.03 -12.51 17.16
CA GLY A 626 -15.07 -11.58 18.29
C GLY A 626 -15.63 -10.19 17.93
N ALA A 627 -15.47 -9.74 16.69
CA ALA A 627 -16.08 -8.49 16.21
C ALA A 627 -17.59 -8.60 15.94
N LYS A 628 -18.11 -9.82 15.76
CA LYS A 628 -19.50 -10.10 15.34
C LYS A 628 -20.53 -9.29 16.12
N ARG A 629 -20.50 -9.36 17.45
CA ARG A 629 -21.52 -8.72 18.30
C ARG A 629 -21.56 -7.21 18.14
N ASN A 630 -20.38 -6.58 18.08
CA ASN A 630 -20.26 -5.13 17.92
C ASN A 630 -20.72 -4.70 16.52
N PHE A 631 -20.34 -5.46 15.48
CA PHE A 631 -20.74 -5.18 14.10
C PHE A 631 -22.26 -5.36 13.90
N GLU A 632 -22.86 -6.42 14.45
CA GLU A 632 -24.31 -6.61 14.47
C GLU A 632 -25.06 -5.45 15.16
N GLU A 633 -24.53 -4.94 16.27
CA GLU A 633 -25.08 -3.76 16.95
C GLU A 633 -25.03 -2.51 16.04
N ILE A 634 -23.87 -2.21 15.44
CA ILE A 634 -23.68 -1.06 14.53
C ILE A 634 -24.64 -1.11 13.35
N ALA A 635 -24.74 -2.26 12.68
CA ALA A 635 -25.59 -2.41 11.50
C ALA A 635 -27.08 -2.37 11.87
N SER A 636 -27.50 -3.08 12.90
CA SER A 636 -28.92 -3.11 13.30
C SER A 636 -29.44 -1.74 13.74
N GLU A 637 -28.62 -0.93 14.43
CA GLU A 637 -29.02 0.42 14.85
C GLU A 637 -29.28 1.36 13.67
N THR A 638 -28.60 1.15 12.54
CA THR A 638 -28.66 2.00 11.33
C THR A 638 -29.44 1.39 10.17
N LEU A 639 -30.14 0.27 10.39
CA LEU A 639 -30.83 -0.51 9.35
C LEU A 639 -29.88 -1.01 8.24
N GLY A 640 -28.60 -1.17 8.57
CA GLY A 640 -27.61 -1.82 7.73
C GLY A 640 -27.68 -3.35 7.81
N ARG A 641 -26.81 -4.01 7.07
CA ARG A 641 -26.67 -5.48 7.07
C ARG A 641 -25.37 -5.87 7.76
N CYS A 642 -25.38 -7.01 8.44
CA CYS A 642 -24.18 -7.58 9.04
C CYS A 642 -23.94 -9.00 8.53
N GLU A 643 -22.76 -9.28 7.98
CA GLU A 643 -22.39 -10.61 7.47
C GLU A 643 -20.95 -10.99 7.85
N SER A 644 -20.70 -12.29 8.05
CA SER A 644 -19.34 -12.79 8.24
C SER A 644 -18.60 -12.81 6.92
N LEU A 645 -17.38 -12.30 6.90
CA LEU A 645 -16.55 -12.30 5.70
C LEU A 645 -15.36 -13.26 5.86
N LYS A 646 -15.38 -14.35 5.07
CA LYS A 646 -14.26 -15.30 5.01
C LYS A 646 -13.38 -14.96 3.81
N ILE A 647 -12.63 -13.86 3.87
CA ILE A 647 -11.83 -13.36 2.74
C ILE A 647 -10.80 -14.38 2.23
N GLN A 648 -10.32 -15.28 3.09
CA GLN A 648 -9.36 -16.31 2.70
C GLN A 648 -9.95 -17.43 1.83
N SER A 649 -11.28 -17.49 1.65
CA SER A 649 -11.91 -18.37 0.66
C SER A 649 -12.41 -17.56 -0.54
N SER A 650 -12.26 -18.12 -1.75
CA SER A 650 -12.75 -17.51 -2.99
C SER A 650 -14.24 -17.15 -2.92
N GLN A 651 -15.03 -17.98 -2.23
CA GLN A 651 -16.46 -17.75 -1.99
C GLN A 651 -16.76 -16.52 -1.11
N GLY A 652 -15.91 -16.23 -0.11
CA GLY A 652 -16.14 -15.09 0.80
C GLY A 652 -15.89 -13.74 0.11
N ALA A 653 -14.81 -13.65 -0.69
CA ALA A 653 -14.52 -12.46 -1.49
C ALA A 653 -15.63 -12.21 -2.54
N GLU A 654 -16.15 -13.26 -3.19
CA GLU A 654 -17.28 -13.13 -4.11
C GLU A 654 -18.55 -12.64 -3.43
N LEU A 655 -18.86 -13.12 -2.22
CA LEU A 655 -20.05 -12.69 -1.47
C LEU A 655 -20.06 -11.18 -1.19
N LEU A 656 -18.95 -10.62 -0.67
CA LEU A 656 -18.82 -9.18 -0.45
C LEU A 656 -18.90 -8.41 -1.77
N THR A 657 -18.20 -8.91 -2.80
CA THR A 657 -18.24 -8.30 -4.14
C THR A 657 -19.69 -8.19 -4.63
N HIS A 658 -20.46 -9.27 -4.52
CA HIS A 658 -21.86 -9.30 -4.93
C HIS A 658 -22.70 -8.35 -4.11
N PHE A 659 -22.64 -8.44 -2.78
CA PHE A 659 -23.46 -7.61 -1.92
C PHE A 659 -23.23 -6.11 -2.16
N VAL A 660 -21.97 -5.67 -2.12
CA VAL A 660 -21.63 -4.25 -2.26
C VAL A 660 -21.96 -3.75 -3.66
N THR A 661 -21.62 -4.53 -4.70
CA THR A 661 -21.95 -4.14 -6.07
C THR A 661 -23.45 -4.00 -6.25
N GLU A 662 -24.24 -4.91 -5.69
CA GLU A 662 -25.70 -4.84 -5.79
C GLU A 662 -26.29 -3.63 -5.06
N GLU A 663 -25.83 -3.30 -3.85
CA GLU A 663 -26.30 -2.12 -3.13
C GLU A 663 -25.88 -0.81 -3.82
N VAL A 664 -24.63 -0.73 -4.31
CA VAL A 664 -24.18 0.41 -5.12
C VAL A 664 -25.07 0.56 -6.35
N LEU A 665 -25.30 -0.51 -7.13
CA LEU A 665 -26.15 -0.45 -8.32
C LEU A 665 -27.60 -0.07 -7.99
N ARG A 666 -28.18 -0.64 -6.94
CA ARG A 666 -29.57 -0.36 -6.53
C ARG A 666 -29.79 1.11 -6.19
N LYS A 667 -28.81 1.74 -5.54
CA LYS A 667 -28.88 3.17 -5.18
C LYS A 667 -28.54 4.07 -6.37
N THR A 668 -27.53 3.69 -7.14
CA THR A 668 -26.96 4.53 -8.20
C THR A 668 -27.88 4.64 -9.42
N ALA A 669 -28.57 3.55 -9.77
CA ALA A 669 -29.44 3.49 -10.95
C ALA A 669 -30.90 3.90 -10.68
N GLY A 670 -31.22 4.40 -9.48
CA GLY A 670 -32.57 4.87 -9.14
C GLY A 670 -33.65 3.82 -9.41
N ASP A 671 -34.66 4.17 -10.21
CA ASP A 671 -35.77 3.27 -10.59
C ASP A 671 -35.30 2.03 -11.39
N GLU A 672 -34.16 2.12 -12.09
CA GLU A 672 -33.55 0.98 -12.80
C GLU A 672 -32.65 0.12 -11.91
N GLY A 673 -32.53 0.44 -10.61
CA GLY A 673 -31.67 -0.26 -9.64
C GLY A 673 -31.83 -1.77 -9.66
N ASN A 674 -33.06 -2.27 -9.66
CA ASN A 674 -33.32 -3.71 -9.69
C ASN A 674 -32.92 -4.35 -11.02
N ALA A 675 -33.15 -3.66 -12.15
CA ALA A 675 -32.78 -4.15 -13.48
C ALA A 675 -31.26 -4.14 -13.70
N ALA A 676 -30.53 -3.21 -13.07
CA ALA A 676 -29.07 -3.18 -13.03
C ALA A 676 -28.50 -4.34 -12.20
N VAL A 677 -29.09 -4.60 -11.02
CA VAL A 677 -28.76 -5.76 -10.18
C VAL A 677 -29.00 -7.08 -10.91
N GLU A 678 -30.09 -7.22 -11.66
CA GLU A 678 -30.36 -8.43 -12.45
C GLU A 678 -29.33 -8.66 -13.55
N LEU A 679 -28.93 -7.60 -14.26
CA LEU A 679 -27.86 -7.68 -15.28
C LEU A 679 -26.53 -8.11 -14.63
N TYR A 680 -26.20 -7.51 -13.49
CA TYR A 680 -25.04 -7.90 -12.70
C TYR A 680 -25.06 -9.39 -12.33
N ARG A 681 -26.17 -9.86 -11.76
CA ARG A 681 -26.35 -11.27 -11.37
C ARG A 681 -26.17 -12.20 -12.57
N LYS A 682 -26.80 -11.90 -13.72
CA LYS A 682 -26.68 -12.70 -14.93
C LYS A 682 -25.23 -12.85 -15.42
N LYS A 683 -24.42 -11.80 -15.22
CA LYS A 683 -23.05 -11.73 -15.75
C LYS A 683 -22.01 -12.31 -14.80
N TYR A 684 -22.16 -12.07 -13.50
CA TYR A 684 -21.12 -12.34 -12.52
C TYR A 684 -21.53 -13.36 -11.45
N VAL A 685 -22.82 -13.63 -11.25
CA VAL A 685 -23.27 -14.68 -10.33
C VAL A 685 -23.49 -15.94 -11.15
N ARG A 686 -22.56 -16.90 -11.06
CA ARG A 686 -22.78 -18.23 -11.62
C ARG A 686 -23.97 -18.85 -10.90
N THR A 687 -25.04 -19.17 -11.62
CA THR A 687 -26.10 -20.03 -11.11
C THR A 687 -25.47 -21.37 -10.75
N THR A 688 -25.21 -21.61 -9.47
CA THR A 688 -25.00 -22.97 -8.97
C THR A 688 -26.32 -23.70 -9.19
N PHE A 689 -26.44 -24.38 -10.33
CA PHE A 689 -27.43 -25.42 -10.50
C PHE A 689 -27.05 -26.53 -9.52
N THR A 690 -27.72 -26.52 -8.37
CA THR A 690 -27.86 -27.72 -7.53
C THR A 690 -28.68 -28.73 -8.32
N SER A 691 -28.06 -29.83 -8.71
CA SER A 691 -28.72 -31.13 -8.85
C SER A 691 -28.09 -32.08 -7.86
#